data_AF-A0A354GTY4-F1
#
_entry.id   AF-A0A354GTY4-F1
#
_cell.length_a   1.000
_cell.length_b   1.000
_cell.length_c   1.000
_cell.angle_alpha   90.00
_cell.angle_beta   90.00
_cell.angle_gamma   90.00
#
_symmetry.space_group_name_H-M   'P 1'
#
loop_
_entity.id
_entity.type
_entity.pdbx_description
1 polymer ?
#
loop_
_entity_poly.entity_id
_entity_poly.type
_entity_poly.pdbx_seq_one_letter_code
_entity_poly.pdbx_strand_id
1 'polypeptide(L)'
;MSLAMQAWEADNPARVLELLESQRPKFDQEDLRSFEWYHLWGRCHSACKLNLHVPYTHSWCVAFSPDGKTLASGYWNAQVKLWDVASGRERATLSGQHNAVGSVAFSPDGKYLVSGSFGPDENLKVWDVATGKELISLKPGQAQIRSLAFAPDGKTLATGGSNETVKLWDVATWQERLTLSGQSGWVCSVAFSPDSKTLASVAAGTIKLWDLAANPVRCRLQLPGDYAVAFAPDGKTLAAGSANGAPLRLWDVGTGRAIITRKTYSWTVSCVAFSPDGKTLAIGSDDRTVKVWEPVTGRERAFAHPDRVRAVAFAPDGQSLASAGEDGTVKLWDLGPTREPMTLQQKKGEVISALAFSPNGKTLATGVGDSTTLWDVATGQAAAAIKVSDATTESLAFSHDGETLAVSTGSAIKLIDVATHKERAVLQAPNPPVRSIAFSPDDKTMATGRCSDGVLGEDNSVKLWDLAAGRIRLSVDGQWAAFSPDGKTLATGGGVGNSHGNRWGTVTLWDPATGQMRLTCKTERDNVWGSSSYVQFSPDGALVAQATDYGSVLLWDVGTGVLRSSLKGHTAPIRCVAFHPDGRTLASASADGTVRLWDVLTGQERITLTEHTDAVLAVAFAPDGNTLAAASADGTVRLWRAATDQEAVARQTEDDPDDPNSLRAQKEAGDRLWSSGRPIEAEKAYRLAIGRLEKLSAASPNSPEDRRAVAVAYNALSSLLGATGRIPEAEQACQRARVVNEKLAADFPAVTLYRTDLFHSQRRLGDLLLGAGRYPDAESAYSQAIELNPDDPEAWCRRAFAYSAAGQPEKALADYEKAVTLIPASAEAHNNLAWFLATSSDGNLRDPRRALELAKKAVELAPQGNSWNTLGVAYYRAGEWKAAIEALNKSMDLSNGGDAFDFFFLAMAHWQQGDKDEAQKWHEKAVQWMQKNEEALKKDKMHDEELRRFRAEAEELLKVE
;
A
#
# COMPACT_ATOMS: atom_id res chain seq x y z
N MET A 1 -3.62 -19.13 18.82
CA MET A 1 -2.85 -17.97 18.32
C MET A 1 -1.41 -17.94 18.85
N SER A 2 -1.13 -17.89 20.16
CA SER A 2 0.25 -17.88 20.69
C SER A 2 1.12 -19.06 20.26
N LEU A 3 0.53 -20.24 20.03
CA LEU A 3 1.22 -21.42 19.49
C LEU A 3 1.58 -21.28 18.00
N ALA A 4 0.78 -20.54 17.22
CA ALA A 4 1.12 -20.22 15.83
C ALA A 4 2.27 -19.21 15.80
N MET A 5 2.30 -18.24 16.73
CA MET A 5 3.42 -17.30 16.88
C MET A 5 4.73 -18.03 17.24
N GLN A 6 4.70 -18.99 18.17
CA GLN A 6 5.87 -19.80 18.50
C GLN A 6 6.33 -20.72 17.36
N ALA A 7 5.38 -21.32 16.62
CA ALA A 7 5.70 -22.14 15.46
C ALA A 7 6.34 -21.32 14.32
N TRP A 8 5.94 -20.05 14.21
CA TRP A 8 6.48 -19.10 13.25
C TRP A 8 7.87 -18.58 13.62
N GLU A 9 8.13 -18.30 14.90
CA GLU A 9 9.48 -17.96 15.40
C GLU A 9 10.47 -19.14 15.25
N ALA A 10 9.95 -20.36 15.16
CA ALA A 10 10.71 -21.57 14.91
C ALA A 10 10.81 -21.95 13.41
N ASP A 11 10.46 -21.05 12.50
CA ASP A 11 10.50 -21.23 11.04
C ASP A 11 9.73 -22.46 10.53
N ASN A 12 8.58 -22.75 11.15
CA ASN A 12 7.70 -23.88 10.81
C ASN A 12 6.36 -23.40 10.22
N PRO A 13 6.33 -22.96 8.95
CA PRO A 13 5.14 -22.39 8.32
C PRO A 13 4.01 -23.40 8.13
N ALA A 14 4.31 -24.69 8.01
CA ALA A 14 3.29 -25.74 7.91
C ALA A 14 2.46 -25.87 9.20
N ARG A 15 3.11 -25.79 10.36
CA ARG A 15 2.43 -25.81 11.66
C ARG A 15 1.61 -24.54 11.91
N VAL A 16 2.06 -23.40 11.37
CA VAL A 16 1.30 -22.15 11.40
C VAL A 16 0.03 -22.26 10.58
N LEU A 17 0.14 -22.74 9.33
CA LEU A 17 -1.02 -22.99 8.47
C LEU A 17 -1.99 -23.99 9.10
N GLU A 18 -1.50 -25.10 9.64
CA GLU A 18 -2.34 -26.09 10.34
C GLU A 18 -3.12 -25.47 11.52
N LEU A 19 -2.45 -24.63 12.32
CA LEU A 19 -3.06 -23.96 13.47
C LEU A 19 -4.06 -22.86 13.07
N LEU A 20 -3.90 -22.26 11.89
CA LEU A 20 -4.82 -21.27 11.33
C LEU A 20 -6.00 -21.93 10.60
N GLU A 21 -5.76 -23.00 9.87
CA GLU A 21 -6.79 -23.76 9.13
C GLU A 21 -7.69 -24.59 10.04
N SER A 22 -7.17 -25.06 11.18
CA SER A 22 -7.95 -25.76 12.21
C SER A 22 -8.96 -24.87 12.97
N GLN A 23 -9.07 -23.59 12.59
CA GLN A 23 -10.02 -22.62 13.16
C GLN A 23 -10.94 -22.00 12.08
N ARG A 24 -11.33 -22.75 11.03
CA ARG A 24 -12.39 -22.29 10.10
C ARG A 24 -13.73 -22.10 10.84
N PRO A 25 -14.33 -20.89 10.85
CA PRO A 25 -15.61 -20.70 11.52
C PRO A 25 -16.77 -21.23 10.66
N LYS A 26 -17.76 -21.83 11.32
CA LYS A 26 -19.15 -21.88 10.82
C LYS A 26 -19.75 -20.48 11.03
N PHE A 27 -20.71 -20.10 10.17
CA PHE A 27 -21.44 -18.82 10.15
C PHE A 27 -21.47 -18.09 11.51
N ASP A 28 -21.08 -16.80 11.47
CA ASP A 28 -21.18 -15.77 12.53
C ASP A 28 -19.98 -15.58 13.49
N GLN A 29 -18.75 -15.99 13.13
CA GLN A 29 -17.52 -15.55 13.82
C GLN A 29 -16.39 -15.09 12.87
N GLU A 30 -15.46 -14.27 13.42
CA GLU A 30 -14.44 -13.46 12.74
C GLU A 30 -13.76 -14.10 11.52
N ASP A 31 -13.88 -13.40 10.39
CA ASP A 31 -13.14 -13.67 9.16
C ASP A 31 -11.70 -13.12 9.27
N LEU A 32 -10.72 -14.01 9.21
CA LEU A 32 -9.30 -13.74 9.39
C LEU A 32 -8.59 -13.14 8.17
N ARG A 33 -9.29 -12.75 7.09
CA ARG A 33 -8.68 -11.99 5.96
C ARG A 33 -8.00 -10.68 6.38
N SER A 34 -8.42 -10.10 7.52
CA SER A 34 -7.75 -8.95 8.14
C SER A 34 -6.39 -9.27 8.77
N PHE A 35 -6.10 -10.55 9.08
CA PHE A 35 -4.82 -11.03 9.59
C PHE A 35 -3.75 -11.09 8.48
N GLU A 36 -4.12 -11.47 7.25
CA GLU A 36 -3.24 -11.37 6.08
C GLU A 36 -2.80 -9.93 5.86
N TRP A 37 -3.72 -8.97 5.97
CA TRP A 37 -3.44 -7.54 5.83
C TRP A 37 -2.53 -6.99 6.94
N TYR A 38 -2.78 -7.40 8.20
CA TYR A 38 -1.94 -7.07 9.36
C TYR A 38 -0.50 -7.60 9.21
N HIS A 39 -0.32 -8.83 8.72
CA HIS A 39 1.00 -9.47 8.64
C HIS A 39 1.76 -9.17 7.35
N LEU A 40 1.08 -9.03 6.20
CA LEU A 40 1.69 -8.56 4.95
C LEU A 40 2.17 -7.10 5.11
N TRP A 41 1.40 -6.24 5.77
CA TRP A 41 1.84 -4.87 6.02
C TRP A 41 3.00 -4.79 7.03
N GLY A 42 2.94 -5.58 8.11
CA GLY A 42 3.96 -5.64 9.16
C GLY A 42 5.29 -6.28 8.75
N ARG A 43 5.32 -7.15 7.73
CA ARG A 43 6.56 -7.76 7.19
C ARG A 43 7.01 -7.23 5.81
N CYS A 44 6.18 -6.53 5.05
CA CYS A 44 6.56 -6.00 3.72
C CYS A 44 7.11 -4.56 3.70
N HIS A 45 7.29 -3.89 4.84
CA HIS A 45 7.91 -2.56 4.84
C HIS A 45 9.42 -2.61 5.12
N SER A 46 10.17 -2.70 4.03
CA SER A 46 11.28 -1.77 3.78
C SER A 46 10.86 -0.83 2.63
N ALA A 47 10.69 0.45 2.95
CA ALA A 47 10.47 1.62 2.10
C ALA A 47 9.03 1.96 1.63
N CYS A 48 8.63 3.21 1.92
CA CYS A 48 7.75 4.04 1.10
C CYS A 48 7.94 3.73 -0.39
N LYS A 49 6.87 3.31 -1.09
CA LYS A 49 6.97 2.93 -2.51
C LYS A 49 6.93 4.14 -3.45
N LEU A 50 6.40 5.27 -3.00
CA LEU A 50 6.28 6.47 -3.82
C LEU A 50 6.18 7.73 -2.95
N ASN A 51 7.21 8.58 -3.05
CA ASN A 51 7.21 9.92 -2.49
C ASN A 51 6.79 10.91 -3.58
N LEU A 52 5.59 11.48 -3.46
CA LEU A 52 5.20 12.61 -4.30
C LEU A 52 5.82 13.85 -3.68
N HIS A 53 6.92 14.30 -4.28
CA HIS A 53 7.71 15.41 -3.77
C HIS A 53 7.00 16.72 -4.12
N VAL A 54 6.42 17.38 -3.11
CA VAL A 54 5.95 18.75 -3.23
C VAL A 54 6.99 19.67 -2.59
N PRO A 55 7.55 20.62 -3.35
CA PRO A 55 8.85 21.16 -3.02
C PRO A 55 8.94 22.16 -1.83
N TYR A 56 9.03 21.71 -0.57
CA TYR A 56 9.58 22.55 0.53
C TYR A 56 10.71 21.87 1.29
N THR A 57 11.91 22.43 1.19
CA THR A 57 13.05 22.03 2.01
C THR A 57 13.93 23.25 2.21
N HIS A 58 14.15 23.69 3.45
CA HIS A 58 15.07 24.78 3.74
C HIS A 58 16.47 24.38 3.25
N SER A 59 17.14 25.24 2.50
CA SER A 59 18.51 24.98 2.05
C SER A 59 19.47 25.59 3.05
N TRP A 60 20.33 24.76 3.64
CA TRP A 60 21.20 25.19 4.74
C TRP A 60 22.64 25.43 4.29
N CYS A 61 23.10 24.74 3.25
CA CYS A 61 24.47 24.82 2.75
C CYS A 61 24.58 24.65 1.24
N VAL A 62 25.60 25.27 0.64
CA VAL A 62 25.93 25.16 -0.80
C VAL A 62 27.44 25.07 -1.01
N ALA A 63 27.86 24.36 -2.06
CA ALA A 63 29.26 24.29 -2.48
C ALA A 63 29.35 24.04 -4.00
N PHE A 64 30.27 24.71 -4.69
CA PHE A 64 30.60 24.40 -6.09
C PHE A 64 31.63 23.27 -6.18
N SER A 65 31.53 22.47 -7.25
CA SER A 65 32.60 21.57 -7.66
C SER A 65 33.82 22.38 -8.11
N PRO A 66 35.05 21.80 -8.02
CA PRO A 66 36.28 22.49 -8.41
C PRO A 66 36.31 22.94 -9.88
N ASP A 67 35.57 22.27 -10.76
CA ASP A 67 35.43 22.64 -12.17
C ASP A 67 34.31 23.68 -12.43
N GLY A 68 33.56 24.06 -11.40
CA GLY A 68 32.46 25.02 -11.46
C GLY A 68 31.20 24.55 -12.18
N LYS A 69 31.15 23.30 -12.65
CA LYS A 69 30.03 22.80 -13.46
C LYS A 69 28.88 22.25 -12.63
N THR A 70 29.17 21.79 -11.41
CA THR A 70 28.18 21.20 -10.51
C THR A 70 28.07 22.04 -9.24
N LEU A 71 26.84 22.31 -8.79
CA LEU A 71 26.57 22.90 -7.47
C LEU A 71 25.95 21.83 -6.59
N ALA A 72 26.47 21.64 -5.37
CA ALA A 72 25.82 20.84 -4.34
C ALA A 72 25.05 21.74 -3.38
N SER A 73 23.87 21.30 -2.95
CA SER A 73 23.06 21.97 -1.93
C SER A 73 22.54 20.95 -0.92
N GLY A 74 22.72 21.24 0.37
CA GLY A 74 22.17 20.43 1.46
C GLY A 74 20.89 21.03 2.04
N TYR A 75 19.95 20.16 2.39
CA TYR A 75 18.61 20.53 2.81
C TYR A 75 18.23 19.99 4.20
N TRP A 76 17.21 20.60 4.81
CA TRP A 76 16.71 20.18 6.12
C TRP A 76 16.05 18.80 6.12
N ASN A 77 15.51 18.37 4.98
CA ASN A 77 14.89 17.05 4.82
C ASN A 77 15.90 15.91 4.59
N ALA A 78 17.16 16.11 5.00
CA ALA A 78 18.24 15.15 4.84
C ALA A 78 18.66 14.85 3.38
N GLN A 79 18.24 15.66 2.40
CA GLN A 79 18.69 15.48 1.02
C GLN A 79 19.92 16.34 0.71
N VAL A 80 20.78 15.80 -0.16
CA VAL A 80 21.79 16.59 -0.89
C VAL A 80 21.44 16.53 -2.37
N LYS A 81 21.33 17.69 -3.02
CA LYS A 81 21.09 17.76 -4.47
C LYS A 81 22.31 18.27 -5.20
N LEU A 82 22.52 17.74 -6.40
CA LEU A 82 23.52 18.17 -7.35
C LEU A 82 22.82 18.86 -8.52
N TRP A 83 23.27 20.06 -8.87
CA TRP A 83 22.72 20.89 -9.93
C TRP A 83 23.76 21.08 -11.01
N ASP A 84 23.35 20.99 -12.27
CA ASP A 84 24.14 21.47 -13.39
C ASP A 84 24.06 23.01 -13.43
N VAL A 85 25.20 23.67 -13.29
CA VAL A 85 25.28 25.13 -13.13
C VAL A 85 24.86 25.86 -14.41
N ALA A 86 25.14 25.29 -15.59
CA ALA A 86 24.86 25.92 -16.87
C ALA A 86 23.37 25.90 -17.21
N SER A 87 22.68 24.80 -16.94
CA SER A 87 21.26 24.60 -17.25
C SER A 87 20.32 24.90 -16.08
N GLY A 88 20.85 24.94 -14.86
CA GLY A 88 20.07 25.04 -13.63
C GLY A 88 19.23 23.80 -13.31
N ARG A 89 19.46 22.69 -14.01
CA ARG A 89 18.71 21.44 -13.81
C ARG A 89 19.32 20.60 -12.70
N GLU A 90 18.46 19.91 -11.96
CA GLU A 90 18.90 18.88 -11.04
C GLU A 90 19.55 17.73 -11.81
N ARG A 91 20.81 17.43 -11.48
CA ARG A 91 21.59 16.32 -12.03
C ARG A 91 21.37 15.03 -11.23
N ALA A 92 21.28 15.13 -9.90
CA ALA A 92 21.05 13.99 -9.02
C ALA A 92 20.55 14.43 -7.63
N THR A 93 19.78 13.58 -6.97
CA THR A 93 19.49 13.66 -5.53
C THR A 93 20.20 12.51 -4.82
N LEU A 94 21.02 12.85 -3.82
CA LEU A 94 21.71 11.91 -2.95
C LEU A 94 20.88 11.74 -1.68
N SER A 95 20.28 10.57 -1.53
CA SER A 95 19.42 10.18 -0.41
C SER A 95 20.13 9.16 0.48
N GLY A 96 19.93 9.24 1.80
CA GLY A 96 20.52 8.29 2.75
C GLY A 96 20.94 8.92 4.08
N GLN A 97 20.97 10.25 4.18
CA GLN A 97 21.06 10.92 5.48
C GLN A 97 19.70 10.83 6.21
N HIS A 98 19.74 10.80 7.54
CA HIS A 98 18.54 10.70 8.40
C HIS A 98 18.15 12.03 9.04
N ASN A 99 19.05 13.03 9.02
CA ASN A 99 18.84 14.35 9.59
C ASN A 99 19.23 15.44 8.58
N ALA A 100 18.83 16.68 8.87
CA ALA A 100 19.17 17.86 8.10
C ALA A 100 20.65 17.91 7.70
N VAL A 101 20.97 18.43 6.51
CA VAL A 101 22.36 18.53 6.06
C VAL A 101 22.93 19.88 6.49
N GLY A 102 23.79 19.87 7.50
CA GLY A 102 24.37 21.09 8.07
C GLY A 102 25.48 21.71 7.23
N SER A 103 26.22 20.88 6.47
CA SER A 103 27.28 21.35 5.59
C SER A 103 27.57 20.34 4.49
N VAL A 104 28.00 20.84 3.32
CA VAL A 104 28.53 20.03 2.22
C VAL A 104 29.87 20.59 1.74
N ALA A 105 30.77 19.73 1.26
CA ALA A 105 32.05 20.15 0.69
C ALA A 105 32.53 19.18 -0.38
N PHE A 106 33.00 19.70 -1.53
CA PHE A 106 33.69 18.91 -2.55
C PHE A 106 35.16 18.76 -2.21
N SER A 107 35.73 17.59 -2.53
CA SER A 107 37.19 17.43 -2.53
C SER A 107 37.82 18.28 -3.64
N PRO A 108 39.07 18.77 -3.47
CA PRO A 108 39.73 19.62 -4.47
C PRO A 108 39.93 18.96 -5.84
N ASP A 109 39.99 17.62 -5.89
CA ASP A 109 40.06 16.84 -7.12
C ASP A 109 38.68 16.59 -7.77
N GLY A 110 37.59 17.00 -7.11
CA GLY A 110 36.20 16.85 -7.57
C GLY A 110 35.66 15.43 -7.51
N LYS A 111 36.43 14.47 -6.96
CA LYS A 111 36.04 13.05 -6.92
C LYS A 111 34.98 12.77 -5.86
N TYR A 112 35.09 13.42 -4.71
CA TYR A 112 34.25 13.17 -3.55
C TYR A 112 33.41 14.39 -3.18
N LEU A 113 32.18 14.14 -2.75
CA LEU A 113 31.37 15.09 -2.00
C LEU A 113 31.20 14.55 -0.59
N VAL A 114 31.34 15.42 0.41
CA VAL A 114 31.09 15.06 1.81
C VAL A 114 29.90 15.86 2.32
N SER A 115 29.01 15.20 3.05
CA SER A 115 27.84 15.81 3.68
C SER A 115 27.79 15.48 5.16
N GLY A 116 27.55 16.50 5.98
CA GLY A 116 27.48 16.37 7.44
C GLY A 116 26.05 16.54 7.96
N SER A 117 25.63 15.61 8.82
CA SER A 117 24.33 15.61 9.50
C SER A 117 24.26 16.71 10.58
N PHE A 118 23.16 17.45 10.57
CA PHE A 118 22.74 18.44 11.55
C PHE A 118 21.61 17.85 12.41
N GLY A 119 21.97 16.93 13.29
CA GLY A 119 21.04 16.26 14.19
C GLY A 119 21.74 15.44 15.27
N PRO A 120 20.99 14.74 16.12
CA PRO A 120 21.54 13.84 17.13
C PRO A 120 22.20 12.61 16.50
N ASP A 121 21.77 12.18 15.31
CA ASP A 121 22.43 11.07 14.61
C ASP A 121 23.68 11.59 13.91
N GLU A 122 24.82 11.25 14.50
CA GLU A 122 26.16 11.67 14.10
C GLU A 122 26.60 10.94 12.81
N ASN A 123 26.21 11.46 11.65
CA ASN A 123 26.53 10.85 10.36
C ASN A 123 27.26 11.83 9.43
N LEU A 124 28.45 11.44 9.02
CA LEU A 124 29.24 12.07 7.96
C LEU A 124 29.29 11.11 6.78
N LYS A 125 28.69 11.49 5.64
CA LYS A 125 28.65 10.63 4.44
C LYS A 125 29.55 11.18 3.35
N VAL A 126 30.25 10.26 2.69
CA VAL A 126 31.09 10.53 1.53
C VAL A 126 30.45 9.89 0.31
N TRP A 127 30.34 10.68 -0.75
CA TRP A 127 29.69 10.32 -1.99
C TRP A 127 30.68 10.40 -3.13
N ASP A 128 30.57 9.46 -4.06
CA ASP A 128 31.25 9.55 -5.35
C ASP A 128 30.48 10.51 -6.26
N VAL A 129 31.15 11.58 -6.73
CA VAL A 129 30.49 12.64 -7.50
C VAL A 129 30.09 12.18 -8.91
N ALA A 130 30.83 11.24 -9.48
CA ALA A 130 30.58 10.75 -10.84
C ALA A 130 29.33 9.86 -10.90
N THR A 131 29.18 8.97 -9.91
CA THR A 131 28.12 7.96 -9.85
C THR A 131 26.94 8.36 -8.96
N GLY A 132 27.14 9.31 -8.04
CA GLY A 132 26.14 9.69 -7.02
C GLY A 132 25.93 8.62 -5.94
N LYS A 133 26.79 7.59 -5.86
CA LYS A 133 26.67 6.53 -4.86
C LYS A 133 27.37 6.91 -3.56
N GLU A 134 26.80 6.46 -2.45
CA GLU A 134 27.44 6.49 -1.15
C GLU A 134 28.67 5.56 -1.15
N LEU A 135 29.83 6.09 -0.76
CA LEU A 135 31.07 5.32 -0.63
C LEU A 135 31.28 4.86 0.81
N ILE A 136 31.09 5.77 1.78
CA ILE A 136 31.32 5.48 3.19
C ILE A 136 30.46 6.39 4.08
N SER A 137 29.99 5.82 5.20
CA SER A 137 29.34 6.54 6.29
C SER A 137 30.21 6.45 7.54
N LEU A 138 30.54 7.60 8.11
CA LEU A 138 31.40 7.74 9.28
C LEU A 138 30.58 8.31 10.44
N LYS A 139 30.88 7.84 11.66
CA LYS A 139 30.30 8.39 12.90
C LYS A 139 31.37 9.23 13.61
N PRO A 140 31.35 10.56 13.44
CA PRO A 140 32.46 11.38 13.91
C PRO A 140 32.54 11.53 15.43
N GLY A 141 31.58 11.07 16.24
CA GLY A 141 31.58 11.40 17.66
C GLY A 141 31.27 12.88 17.89
N GLN A 142 30.57 13.52 16.93
CA GLN A 142 30.22 14.93 16.91
C GLN A 142 28.74 15.06 16.55
N ALA A 143 27.90 15.46 17.52
CA ALA A 143 26.53 15.86 17.23
C ALA A 143 26.52 17.17 16.44
N GLN A 144 25.50 17.34 15.60
CA GLN A 144 25.27 18.52 14.76
C GLN A 144 26.53 19.04 14.04
N ILE A 145 26.93 18.38 12.96
CA ILE A 145 28.02 18.84 12.10
C ILE A 145 27.59 20.13 11.41
N ARG A 146 28.21 21.25 11.78
CA ARG A 146 27.87 22.60 11.32
C ARG A 146 28.74 23.08 10.18
N SER A 147 29.97 22.58 10.09
CA SER A 147 30.91 23.03 9.06
C SER A 147 31.88 21.93 8.66
N LEU A 148 32.06 21.81 7.35
CA LEU A 148 33.02 20.94 6.68
C LEU A 148 33.95 21.79 5.81
N ALA A 149 35.24 21.46 5.81
CA ALA A 149 36.19 22.05 4.87
C ALA A 149 37.26 21.04 4.48
N PHE A 150 37.53 20.89 3.18
CA PHE A 150 38.73 20.20 2.72
C PHE A 150 39.93 21.13 2.78
N ALA A 151 41.08 20.59 3.14
CA ALA A 151 42.36 21.23 2.90
C ALA A 151 42.59 21.35 1.39
N PRO A 152 43.13 22.48 0.89
CA PRO A 152 43.43 22.66 -0.54
C PRO A 152 44.33 21.57 -1.15
N ASP A 153 45.19 20.93 -0.35
CA ASP A 153 46.04 19.81 -0.78
C ASP A 153 45.26 18.49 -1.02
N GLY A 154 43.98 18.44 -0.66
CA GLY A 154 43.08 17.29 -0.81
C GLY A 154 43.33 16.14 0.16
N LYS A 155 44.27 16.28 1.10
CA LYS A 155 44.68 15.17 1.99
C LYS A 155 43.91 15.13 3.30
N THR A 156 43.35 16.25 3.73
CA THR A 156 42.68 16.37 5.03
C THR A 156 41.30 16.99 4.89
N LEU A 157 40.32 16.43 5.60
CA LEU A 157 38.99 17.04 5.80
C LEU A 157 38.89 17.48 7.28
N ALA A 158 38.38 18.68 7.53
CA ALA A 158 38.05 19.16 8.87
C ALA A 158 36.54 19.15 9.10
N THR A 159 36.12 18.74 10.30
CA THR A 159 34.72 18.76 10.74
C THR A 159 34.57 19.52 12.06
N GLY A 160 33.63 20.47 12.08
CA GLY A 160 33.23 21.23 13.26
C GLY A 160 31.77 20.97 13.60
N GLY A 161 31.48 20.74 14.89
CA GLY A 161 30.12 20.47 15.39
C GLY A 161 29.90 20.90 16.83
N SER A 162 28.89 20.34 17.51
CA SER A 162 28.51 20.76 18.86
C SER A 162 29.43 20.28 19.98
N ASN A 163 30.32 19.32 19.72
CA ASN A 163 31.16 18.69 20.75
C ASN A 163 32.47 19.46 21.04
N GLU A 164 32.44 20.80 20.90
CA GLU A 164 33.53 21.73 21.24
C GLU A 164 34.93 21.37 20.70
N THR A 165 34.97 20.61 19.61
CA THR A 165 36.17 20.04 19.02
C THR A 165 36.14 20.20 17.51
N VAL A 166 37.33 20.23 16.91
CA VAL A 166 37.48 20.10 15.46
C VAL A 166 38.18 18.79 15.17
N LYS A 167 37.59 17.94 14.33
CA LYS A 167 38.21 16.66 13.94
C LYS A 167 38.82 16.77 12.55
N LEU A 168 40.01 16.20 12.39
CA LEU A 168 40.73 16.12 11.13
C LEU A 168 40.74 14.67 10.66
N TRP A 169 40.36 14.47 9.41
CA TRP A 169 40.21 13.16 8.77
C TRP A 169 41.22 13.04 7.64
N ASP A 170 41.86 11.89 7.54
CA ASP A 170 42.70 11.54 6.39
C ASP A 170 41.78 11.13 5.22
N VAL A 171 41.91 11.80 4.07
CA VAL A 171 40.99 11.60 2.94
C VAL A 171 41.27 10.29 2.19
N ALA A 172 42.48 9.75 2.28
CA ALA A 172 42.84 8.50 1.63
C ALA A 172 42.26 7.28 2.35
N THR A 173 42.21 7.34 3.68
CA THR A 173 41.78 6.23 4.55
C THR A 173 40.43 6.46 5.22
N TRP A 174 39.93 7.69 5.22
CA TRP A 174 38.75 8.15 5.96
C TRP A 174 38.83 7.90 7.48
N GLN A 175 40.04 7.77 8.02
CA GLN A 175 40.27 7.63 9.45
C GLN A 175 40.52 8.99 10.11
N GLU A 176 40.09 9.11 11.37
CA GLU A 176 40.40 10.29 12.18
C GLU A 176 41.90 10.36 12.44
N ARG A 177 42.52 11.46 12.00
CA ARG A 177 43.94 11.74 12.18
C ARG A 177 44.22 12.48 13.48
N LEU A 178 43.37 13.45 13.83
CA LEU A 178 43.59 14.33 14.98
C LEU A 178 42.28 14.96 15.46
N THR A 179 42.08 15.03 16.78
CA THR A 179 41.07 15.88 17.42
C THR A 179 41.74 17.12 18.00
N LEU A 180 41.30 18.31 17.58
CA LEU A 180 41.70 19.60 18.12
C LEU A 180 40.73 20.01 19.22
N SER A 181 41.21 20.01 20.46
CA SER A 181 40.43 20.32 21.65
C SER A 181 40.76 21.70 22.22
N GLY A 182 39.81 22.27 22.97
CA GLY A 182 39.98 23.53 23.69
C GLY A 182 39.20 24.70 23.12
N GLN A 183 38.31 24.49 22.14
CA GLN A 183 37.26 25.47 21.84
C GLN A 183 36.28 25.54 23.02
N SER A 184 35.52 26.63 23.11
CA SER A 184 34.44 26.79 24.09
C SER A 184 33.14 26.95 23.32
N GLY A 185 32.16 26.07 23.53
CA GLY A 185 30.92 26.05 22.76
C GLY A 185 31.04 25.45 21.35
N TRP A 186 29.94 25.55 20.60
CA TRP A 186 29.80 24.89 19.30
C TRP A 186 30.71 25.49 18.24
N VAL A 187 31.40 24.63 17.50
CA VAL A 187 32.20 25.07 16.35
C VAL A 187 31.26 25.37 15.19
N CYS A 188 31.11 26.66 14.87
CA CYS A 188 30.15 27.13 13.88
C CYS A 188 30.72 27.13 12.46
N SER A 189 32.02 27.36 12.29
CA SER A 189 32.69 27.40 10.99
C SER A 189 34.15 27.00 11.10
N VAL A 190 34.64 26.26 10.09
CA VAL A 190 36.05 25.91 9.92
C VAL A 190 36.53 26.28 8.51
N ALA A 191 37.77 26.72 8.37
CA ALA A 191 38.36 27.08 7.08
C ALA A 191 39.88 26.84 7.06
N PHE A 192 40.39 26.21 6.02
CA PHE A 192 41.84 26.05 5.83
C PHE A 192 42.45 27.27 5.15
N SER A 193 43.71 27.56 5.47
CA SER A 193 44.53 28.48 4.68
C SER A 193 44.84 27.87 3.31
N PRO A 194 45.08 28.69 2.27
CA PRO A 194 45.38 28.22 0.91
C PRO A 194 46.59 27.27 0.83
N ASP A 195 47.55 27.40 1.75
CA ASP A 195 48.73 26.53 1.83
C ASP A 195 48.51 25.23 2.61
N SER A 196 47.28 24.98 3.11
CA SER A 196 46.88 23.83 3.93
C SER A 196 47.58 23.70 5.29
N LYS A 197 48.37 24.70 5.71
CA LYS A 197 49.17 24.62 6.96
C LYS A 197 48.47 25.20 8.18
N THR A 198 47.48 26.06 7.98
CA THR A 198 46.73 26.70 9.06
C THR A 198 45.25 26.36 8.94
N LEU A 199 44.60 26.08 10.07
CA LEU A 199 43.15 25.93 10.16
C LEU A 199 42.57 27.03 11.05
N ALA A 200 41.59 27.77 10.55
CA ALA A 200 40.74 28.63 11.34
C ALA A 200 39.50 27.87 11.80
N SER A 201 39.09 28.09 13.04
CA SER A 201 37.84 27.56 13.57
C SER A 201 37.22 28.55 14.55
N VAL A 202 35.91 28.72 14.49
CA VAL A 202 35.19 29.70 15.31
C VAL A 202 34.17 29.02 16.23
N ALA A 203 34.20 29.38 17.50
CA ALA A 203 33.27 28.92 18.53
C ALA A 203 33.12 29.99 19.62
N ALA A 204 31.88 30.21 20.09
CA ALA A 204 31.51 31.15 21.16
C ALA A 204 32.28 32.50 21.16
N GLY A 205 32.30 33.20 20.02
CA GLY A 205 32.93 34.51 19.92
C GLY A 205 34.45 34.50 19.78
N THR A 206 35.07 33.33 19.68
CA THR A 206 36.52 33.16 19.51
C THR A 206 36.85 32.40 18.23
N ILE A 207 37.72 32.99 17.41
CA ILE A 207 38.40 32.34 16.29
C ILE A 207 39.75 31.84 16.80
N LYS A 208 40.03 30.55 16.60
CA LYS A 208 41.35 29.94 16.85
C LYS A 208 42.02 29.60 15.53
N LEU A 209 43.29 30.00 15.42
CA LEU A 209 44.18 29.62 14.32
C LEU A 209 45.12 28.50 14.78
N TRP A 210 44.97 27.32 14.18
CA TRP A 210 45.76 26.13 14.48
C TRP A 210 46.88 25.98 13.47
N ASP A 211 48.12 25.82 13.96
CA ASP A 211 49.28 25.51 13.13
C ASP A 211 49.40 23.99 12.95
N LEU A 212 49.02 23.49 11.78
CA LEU A 212 49.02 22.07 11.45
C LEU A 212 50.41 21.55 11.03
N ALA A 213 51.36 22.45 10.76
CA ALA A 213 52.74 22.07 10.49
C ALA A 213 53.55 21.87 11.79
N ALA A 214 53.09 22.44 12.91
CA ALA A 214 53.69 22.23 14.22
C ALA A 214 53.33 20.85 14.81
N ASN A 215 54.29 20.22 15.49
CA ASN A 215 54.06 19.01 16.28
C ASN A 215 54.50 19.25 17.74
N PRO A 216 53.59 19.21 18.74
CA PRO A 216 52.14 19.02 18.59
C PRO A 216 51.46 20.23 17.92
N VAL A 217 50.37 19.97 17.21
CA VAL A 217 49.51 21.02 16.64
C VAL A 217 49.02 21.92 17.77
N ARG A 218 49.17 23.23 17.60
CA ARG A 218 48.84 24.21 18.64
C ARG A 218 48.09 25.42 18.08
N CYS A 219 47.24 25.99 18.92
CA CYS A 219 46.62 27.28 18.65
C CYS A 219 47.70 28.38 18.69
N ARG A 220 47.96 29.03 17.56
CA ARG A 220 48.96 30.10 17.42
C ARG A 220 48.40 31.48 17.76
N LEU A 221 47.11 31.71 17.50
CA LEU A 221 46.47 33.03 17.66
C LEU A 221 44.97 32.87 17.96
N GLN A 222 44.45 33.74 18.83
CA GLN A 222 43.02 33.83 19.13
C GLN A 222 42.50 35.23 18.76
N LEU A 223 41.41 35.29 18.02
CA LEU A 223 40.80 36.53 17.53
C LEU A 223 39.31 36.57 17.88
N PRO A 224 38.70 37.74 18.10
CA PRO A 224 37.26 37.83 18.30
C PRO A 224 36.48 37.62 17.00
N GLY A 225 35.45 36.79 17.04
CA GLY A 225 34.51 36.51 15.94
C GLY A 225 33.54 35.39 16.29
N ASP A 226 32.28 35.46 15.84
CA ASP A 226 31.21 34.60 16.37
C ASP A 226 30.83 33.40 15.50
N TYR A 227 30.56 33.61 14.20
CA TYR A 227 29.76 32.65 13.43
C TYR A 227 30.46 32.07 12.19
N ALA A 228 31.11 32.90 11.39
CA ALA A 228 31.63 32.49 10.08
C ALA A 228 33.07 32.96 9.87
N VAL A 229 33.91 32.13 9.25
CA VAL A 229 35.30 32.46 8.92
C VAL A 229 35.66 32.05 7.50
N ALA A 230 36.47 32.86 6.81
CA ALA A 230 37.02 32.52 5.51
C ALA A 230 38.40 33.16 5.31
N PHE A 231 39.36 32.39 4.79
CA PHE A 231 40.65 32.92 4.37
C PHE A 231 40.54 33.57 2.99
N ALA A 232 41.25 34.67 2.80
CA ALA A 232 41.51 35.17 1.47
C ALA A 232 42.51 34.24 0.75
N PRO A 233 42.47 34.17 -0.60
CA PRO A 233 43.41 33.38 -1.40
C PRO A 233 44.89 33.72 -1.17
N ASP A 234 45.20 34.91 -0.66
CA ASP A 234 46.56 35.33 -0.29
C ASP A 234 47.11 34.63 0.97
N GLY A 235 46.25 33.99 1.76
CA GLY A 235 46.57 33.35 3.05
C GLY A 235 46.97 34.31 4.17
N LYS A 236 47.00 35.62 3.91
CA LYS A 236 47.39 36.68 4.85
C LYS A 236 46.19 37.36 5.49
N THR A 237 45.04 37.33 4.83
CA THR A 237 43.81 37.97 5.30
C THR A 237 42.77 36.92 5.72
N LEU A 238 42.10 37.15 6.86
CA LEU A 238 41.00 36.32 7.35
C LEU A 238 39.76 37.17 7.58
N ALA A 239 38.64 36.82 6.96
CA ALA A 239 37.34 37.41 7.22
C ALA A 239 36.64 36.70 8.39
N ALA A 240 36.00 37.49 9.24
CA ALA A 240 35.23 37.04 10.40
C ALA A 240 33.83 37.68 10.41
N GLY A 241 32.81 36.84 10.31
CA GLY A 241 31.41 37.17 10.54
C GLY A 241 31.07 37.20 12.04
N SER A 242 30.21 38.14 12.44
CA SER A 242 29.85 38.35 13.84
C SER A 242 28.33 38.30 14.06
N ALA A 243 27.93 38.06 15.31
CA ALA A 243 26.52 37.96 15.73
C ALA A 243 25.95 39.31 16.17
N ASN A 244 24.62 39.42 16.24
CA ASN A 244 23.92 40.42 17.05
C ASN A 244 24.37 41.88 16.80
N GLY A 245 24.68 42.19 15.54
CA GLY A 245 25.12 43.51 15.10
C GLY A 245 26.55 43.91 15.46
N ALA A 246 27.38 42.96 15.90
CA ALA A 246 28.82 43.16 16.00
C ALA A 246 29.46 43.34 14.61
N PRO A 247 30.59 44.09 14.50
CA PRO A 247 31.16 44.40 13.21
C PRO A 247 31.78 43.18 12.54
N LEU A 248 31.65 43.10 11.21
CA LEU A 248 32.45 42.24 10.37
C LEU A 248 33.92 42.72 10.42
N ARG A 249 34.87 41.80 10.54
CA ARG A 249 36.30 42.15 10.61
C ARG A 249 37.12 41.40 9.57
N LEU A 250 38.09 42.09 9.00
CA LEU A 250 39.20 41.47 8.28
C LEU A 250 40.45 41.54 9.16
N TRP A 251 41.11 40.41 9.34
CA TRP A 251 42.27 40.25 10.20
C TRP A 251 43.51 39.94 9.38
N ASP A 252 44.63 40.51 9.80
CA ASP A 252 45.94 40.07 9.34
C ASP A 252 46.33 38.81 10.12
N VAL A 253 46.52 37.70 9.41
CA VAL A 253 46.76 36.37 9.97
C VAL A 253 48.11 36.30 10.69
N GLY A 254 49.11 37.07 10.25
CA GLY A 254 50.46 37.05 10.82
C GLY A 254 50.57 37.82 12.14
N THR A 255 49.85 38.94 12.26
CA THR A 255 49.95 39.88 13.39
C THR A 255 48.74 39.83 14.33
N GLY A 256 47.61 39.29 13.88
CA GLY A 256 46.35 39.26 14.62
C GLY A 256 45.66 40.63 14.75
N ARG A 257 46.09 41.62 13.97
CA ARG A 257 45.49 42.96 13.98
C ARG A 257 44.31 43.04 13.00
N ALA A 258 43.26 43.74 13.39
CA ALA A 258 42.15 44.03 12.50
C ALA A 258 42.60 45.05 11.43
N ILE A 259 42.52 44.65 10.16
CA ILE A 259 42.79 45.49 8.98
C ILE A 259 41.58 46.40 8.72
N ILE A 260 40.38 45.80 8.70
CA ILE A 260 39.11 46.51 8.49
C ILE A 260 38.11 46.07 9.56
N THR A 261 37.40 47.03 10.15
CA THR A 261 36.27 46.80 11.06
C THR A 261 35.05 47.51 10.52
N ARG A 262 33.99 46.77 10.20
CA ARG A 262 32.81 47.29 9.49
C ARG A 262 31.52 47.04 10.28
N LYS A 263 30.83 48.11 10.68
CA LYS A 263 29.72 48.11 11.66
C LYS A 263 28.31 47.94 11.03
N THR A 264 28.21 47.46 9.79
CA THR A 264 27.04 47.70 8.92
C THR A 264 25.81 46.85 9.22
N TYR A 265 25.91 45.76 9.99
CA TYR A 265 24.85 44.76 10.09
C TYR A 265 24.12 44.92 11.42
N SER A 266 22.79 45.02 11.41
CA SER A 266 21.95 44.96 12.62
C SER A 266 21.57 43.52 12.99
N TRP A 267 21.97 42.57 12.15
CA TRP A 267 21.61 41.15 12.19
C TRP A 267 22.88 40.30 12.09
N THR A 268 22.75 39.01 12.39
CA THR A 268 23.87 38.06 12.37
C THR A 268 24.39 37.84 10.95
N VAL A 269 25.71 37.78 10.79
CA VAL A 269 26.37 37.32 9.58
C VAL A 269 26.52 35.80 9.67
N SER A 270 25.72 35.08 8.88
CA SER A 270 25.64 33.62 8.91
C SER A 270 26.78 32.94 8.16
N CYS A 271 27.28 33.56 7.09
CA CYS A 271 28.32 33.01 6.23
C CYS A 271 29.12 34.11 5.54
N VAL A 272 30.39 33.80 5.23
CA VAL A 272 31.30 34.67 4.49
C VAL A 272 32.14 33.85 3.51
N ALA A 273 32.43 34.39 2.33
CA ALA A 273 33.29 33.74 1.34
C ALA A 273 34.07 34.80 0.54
N PHE A 274 35.36 34.57 0.30
CA PHE A 274 36.16 35.40 -0.62
C PHE A 274 36.00 34.91 -2.06
N SER A 275 36.07 35.84 -3.02
CA SER A 275 36.23 35.51 -4.42
C SER A 275 37.59 34.82 -4.66
N PRO A 276 37.73 33.97 -5.69
CA PRO A 276 38.99 33.28 -6.02
C PRO A 276 40.17 34.23 -6.27
N ASP A 277 39.92 35.46 -6.70
CA ASP A 277 40.93 36.50 -6.89
C ASP A 277 41.23 37.32 -5.62
N GLY A 278 40.50 37.08 -4.53
CA GLY A 278 40.65 37.71 -3.22
C GLY A 278 40.18 39.18 -3.15
N LYS A 279 39.65 39.75 -4.24
CA LYS A 279 39.28 41.16 -4.28
C LYS A 279 37.91 41.44 -3.70
N THR A 280 37.05 40.44 -3.63
CA THR A 280 35.64 40.60 -3.28
C THR A 280 35.27 39.64 -2.16
N LEU A 281 34.38 40.08 -1.26
CA LEU A 281 33.84 39.28 -0.16
C LEU A 281 32.32 39.20 -0.29
N ALA A 282 31.78 37.99 -0.36
CA ALA A 282 30.35 37.71 -0.26
C ALA A 282 29.98 37.43 1.19
N ILE A 283 28.85 37.98 1.61
CA ILE A 283 28.36 37.96 2.99
C ILE A 283 26.88 37.60 2.94
N GLY A 284 26.50 36.50 3.58
CA GLY A 284 25.09 36.16 3.81
C GLY A 284 24.68 36.54 5.24
N SER A 285 23.46 37.05 5.40
CA SER A 285 22.97 37.52 6.70
C SER A 285 21.51 37.13 6.95
N ASP A 286 21.16 37.08 8.23
CA ASP A 286 19.78 36.97 8.72
C ASP A 286 18.91 38.19 8.34
N ASP A 287 19.50 39.29 7.83
CA ASP A 287 18.78 40.43 7.24
C ASP A 287 18.14 40.13 5.87
N ARG A 288 18.19 38.86 5.44
CA ARG A 288 17.67 38.35 4.16
C ARG A 288 18.40 38.91 2.95
N THR A 289 19.67 39.27 3.09
CA THR A 289 20.48 39.75 1.97
C THR A 289 21.79 38.99 1.80
N VAL A 290 22.21 38.91 0.54
CA VAL A 290 23.58 38.58 0.15
C VAL A 290 24.26 39.89 -0.23
N LYS A 291 25.31 40.29 0.48
CA LYS A 291 26.09 41.50 0.15
C LYS A 291 27.45 41.09 -0.42
N VAL A 292 27.79 41.67 -1.56
CA VAL A 292 29.07 41.50 -2.24
C VAL A 292 29.83 42.80 -2.11
N TRP A 293 30.95 42.76 -1.39
CA TRP A 293 31.70 43.92 -0.95
C TRP A 293 33.15 43.83 -1.43
N GLU A 294 33.65 44.92 -2.01
CA GLU A 294 35.05 45.07 -2.42
C GLU A 294 35.80 45.85 -1.31
N PRO A 295 36.70 45.21 -0.53
CA PRO A 295 37.27 45.83 0.65
C PRO A 295 38.15 47.05 0.39
N VAL A 296 38.83 47.06 -0.76
CA VAL A 296 39.77 48.12 -1.14
C VAL A 296 39.05 49.38 -1.59
N THR A 297 38.00 49.23 -2.40
CA THR A 297 37.27 50.37 -2.99
C THR A 297 36.08 50.81 -2.15
N GLY A 298 35.59 49.94 -1.25
CA GLY A 298 34.38 50.15 -0.48
C GLY A 298 33.08 49.95 -1.27
N ARG A 299 33.15 49.54 -2.54
CA ARG A 299 31.97 49.26 -3.36
C ARG A 299 31.19 48.08 -2.79
N GLU A 300 29.86 48.22 -2.80
CA GLU A 300 28.94 47.19 -2.34
C GLU A 300 27.80 46.98 -3.33
N ARG A 301 27.41 45.72 -3.50
CA ARG A 301 26.15 45.32 -4.12
C ARG A 301 25.39 44.45 -3.12
N ALA A 302 24.11 44.74 -2.92
CA ALA A 302 23.24 43.95 -2.07
C ALA A 302 22.17 43.26 -2.93
N PHE A 303 21.96 41.98 -2.67
CA PHE A 303 20.99 41.14 -3.34
C PHE A 303 19.99 40.64 -2.31
N ALA A 304 18.69 40.81 -2.59
CA ALA A 304 17.63 40.40 -1.69
C ALA A 304 17.31 38.91 -1.81
N HIS A 305 17.04 38.28 -0.67
CA HIS A 305 16.52 36.93 -0.54
C HIS A 305 15.15 37.00 0.18
N PRO A 306 14.18 36.13 -0.15
CA PRO A 306 12.88 36.09 0.53
C PRO A 306 12.96 35.80 2.04
N ASP A 307 13.93 35.01 2.47
CA ASP A 307 14.19 34.72 3.89
C ASP A 307 15.71 34.75 4.24
N ARG A 308 16.07 34.38 5.46
CA ARG A 308 17.46 34.41 5.96
C ARG A 308 18.39 33.63 5.06
N VAL A 309 19.56 34.20 4.77
CA VAL A 309 20.60 33.53 3.99
C VAL A 309 21.43 32.68 4.94
N ARG A 310 21.62 31.39 4.63
CA ARG A 310 22.39 30.45 5.47
C ARG A 310 23.77 30.13 4.92
N ALA A 311 23.93 30.13 3.60
CA ALA A 311 25.23 29.88 2.97
C ALA A 311 25.44 30.69 1.69
N VAL A 312 26.71 30.99 1.40
CA VAL A 312 27.17 31.61 0.15
C VAL A 312 28.45 30.92 -0.31
N ALA A 313 28.61 30.77 -1.63
CA ALA A 313 29.81 30.17 -2.21
C ALA A 313 30.13 30.81 -3.57
N PHE A 314 31.37 31.24 -3.79
CA PHE A 314 31.81 31.66 -5.13
C PHE A 314 32.09 30.44 -6.00
N ALA A 315 31.75 30.54 -7.29
CA ALA A 315 32.25 29.61 -8.27
C ALA A 315 33.75 29.84 -8.52
N PRO A 316 34.49 28.81 -8.98
CA PRO A 316 35.90 28.92 -9.31
C PRO A 316 36.24 29.98 -10.37
N ASP A 317 35.26 30.33 -11.22
CA ASP A 317 35.40 31.38 -12.23
C ASP A 317 35.49 32.82 -11.65
N GLY A 318 35.09 33.00 -10.39
CA GLY A 318 35.00 34.28 -9.71
C GLY A 318 33.93 35.25 -10.24
N GLN A 319 33.15 34.84 -11.24
CA GLN A 319 32.07 35.63 -11.84
C GLN A 319 30.69 35.19 -11.31
N SER A 320 30.57 33.95 -10.84
CA SER A 320 29.32 33.40 -10.34
C SER A 320 29.34 33.25 -8.82
N LEU A 321 28.20 33.50 -8.18
CA LEU A 321 27.99 33.34 -6.73
C LEU A 321 26.73 32.51 -6.49
N ALA A 322 26.79 31.53 -5.61
CA ALA A 322 25.63 30.80 -5.11
C ALA A 322 25.23 31.32 -3.73
N SER A 323 23.93 31.37 -3.45
CA SER A 323 23.38 31.57 -2.10
C SER A 323 22.29 30.56 -1.80
N ALA A 324 22.18 30.14 -0.54
CA ALA A 324 21.09 29.31 -0.03
C ALA A 324 20.37 30.02 1.11
N GLY A 325 19.03 29.96 1.11
CA GLY A 325 18.18 30.59 2.12
C GLY A 325 17.21 29.63 2.82
N GLU A 326 16.71 30.07 3.97
CA GLU A 326 15.65 29.39 4.74
C GLU A 326 14.33 29.29 3.94
N ASP A 327 14.14 30.09 2.90
CA ASP A 327 13.02 29.96 1.97
C ASP A 327 13.09 28.71 1.06
N GLY A 328 14.13 27.89 1.22
CA GLY A 328 14.36 26.69 0.43
C GLY A 328 14.86 26.96 -0.98
N THR A 329 15.24 28.20 -1.30
CA THR A 329 15.78 28.55 -2.60
C THR A 329 17.31 28.54 -2.59
N VAL A 330 17.88 28.02 -3.67
CA VAL A 330 19.28 28.22 -4.03
C VAL A 330 19.30 29.19 -5.21
N LYS A 331 20.05 30.29 -5.10
CA LYS A 331 20.15 31.30 -6.16
C LYS A 331 21.57 31.35 -6.70
N LEU A 332 21.69 31.36 -8.02
CA LEU A 332 22.92 31.61 -8.75
C LEU A 332 22.90 33.05 -9.28
N TRP A 333 23.88 33.83 -8.86
CA TRP A 333 24.07 35.24 -9.21
C TRP A 333 25.23 35.36 -10.20
N ASP A 334 25.01 36.04 -11.32
CA ASP A 334 26.06 36.51 -12.20
C ASP A 334 26.49 37.90 -11.72
N LEU A 335 27.77 38.08 -11.38
CA LEU A 335 28.30 39.33 -10.87
C LEU A 335 28.66 40.34 -11.99
N GLY A 336 28.41 39.97 -13.25
CA GLY A 336 28.50 40.83 -14.43
C GLY A 336 27.43 41.95 -14.50
N PRO A 337 27.47 42.83 -15.53
CA PRO A 337 26.71 44.08 -15.53
C PRO A 337 25.19 43.96 -15.69
N THR A 338 24.65 42.87 -16.26
CA THR A 338 23.20 42.77 -16.56
C THR A 338 22.75 41.32 -16.69
N ARG A 339 22.31 40.70 -15.60
CA ARG A 339 21.45 39.51 -15.61
C ARG A 339 20.76 39.36 -14.26
N GLU A 340 19.48 39.02 -14.27
CA GLU A 340 18.77 38.58 -13.06
C GLU A 340 19.32 37.22 -12.61
N PRO A 341 19.33 36.93 -11.29
CA PRO A 341 19.82 35.65 -10.79
C PRO A 341 19.01 34.48 -11.34
N MET A 342 19.71 33.42 -11.75
CA MET A 342 19.06 32.13 -11.99
C MET A 342 18.66 31.56 -10.63
N THR A 343 17.37 31.53 -10.34
CA THR A 343 16.86 30.86 -9.13
C THR A 343 16.76 29.36 -9.42
N LEU A 344 17.61 28.56 -8.77
CA LEU A 344 17.50 27.11 -8.71
C LEU A 344 16.40 26.79 -7.69
N GLN A 345 15.16 26.98 -8.12
CA GLN A 345 13.99 26.83 -7.28
C GLN A 345 13.52 25.38 -7.26
N GLN A 346 13.33 24.85 -6.06
CA GLN A 346 12.11 24.10 -5.78
C GLN A 346 10.94 25.09 -5.90
N LYS A 347 9.92 24.85 -6.75
CA LYS A 347 8.67 25.66 -6.68
C LYS A 347 8.30 25.82 -5.21
N LYS A 348 7.89 27.01 -4.76
CA LYS A 348 7.50 27.26 -3.36
C LYS A 348 6.49 26.17 -2.92
N GLY A 349 6.93 25.21 -2.11
CA GLY A 349 6.10 24.11 -1.62
C GLY A 349 5.12 24.63 -0.59
N GLU A 350 3.91 24.90 -1.03
CA GLU A 350 2.86 25.29 -0.11
C GLU A 350 2.43 24.06 0.70
N VAL A 351 2.03 24.27 1.95
CA VAL A 351 1.58 23.19 2.85
C VAL A 351 0.50 22.37 2.16
N ILE A 352 0.65 21.04 2.17
CA ILE A 352 -0.38 20.15 1.62
C ILE A 352 -1.54 20.10 2.61
N SER A 353 -2.55 20.92 2.35
CA SER A 353 -3.66 21.17 3.27
C SER A 353 -4.77 20.12 3.17
N ALA A 354 -4.89 19.46 2.02
CA ALA A 354 -5.99 18.54 1.73
C ALA A 354 -5.58 17.42 0.78
N LEU A 355 -6.22 16.27 0.93
CA LEU A 355 -5.98 15.07 0.14
C LEU A 355 -7.30 14.30 -0.07
N ALA A 356 -7.55 13.84 -1.30
CA ALA A 356 -8.73 13.02 -1.61
C ALA A 356 -8.44 12.03 -2.75
N PHE A 357 -8.85 10.77 -2.61
CA PHE A 357 -8.87 9.82 -3.73
C PHE A 357 -10.15 9.96 -4.55
N SER A 358 -10.05 9.80 -5.86
CA SER A 358 -11.21 9.57 -6.71
C SER A 358 -11.89 8.24 -6.35
N PRO A 359 -13.22 8.10 -6.54
CA PRO A 359 -13.97 6.87 -6.21
C PRO A 359 -13.46 5.60 -6.90
N ASN A 360 -12.78 5.72 -8.04
CA ASN A 360 -12.19 4.58 -8.76
C ASN A 360 -10.76 4.22 -8.29
N GLY A 361 -10.19 4.98 -7.34
CA GLY A 361 -8.84 4.78 -6.79
C GLY A 361 -7.67 5.11 -7.72
N LYS A 362 -7.92 5.54 -8.97
CA LYS A 362 -6.87 5.80 -9.96
C LYS A 362 -6.28 7.20 -9.87
N THR A 363 -7.05 8.16 -9.37
CA THR A 363 -6.63 9.56 -9.25
C THR A 363 -6.57 9.98 -7.78
N LEU A 364 -5.53 10.73 -7.42
CA LEU A 364 -5.37 11.35 -6.12
C LEU A 364 -5.31 12.86 -6.32
N ALA A 365 -6.16 13.62 -5.63
CA ALA A 365 -6.09 15.08 -5.60
C ALA A 365 -5.34 15.56 -4.35
N THR A 366 -4.45 16.53 -4.51
CA THR A 366 -3.71 17.17 -3.41
C THR A 366 -3.83 18.68 -3.51
N GLY A 367 -4.20 19.32 -2.41
CA GLY A 367 -4.29 20.78 -2.31
C GLY A 367 -2.98 21.32 -1.75
N VAL A 368 -2.32 22.20 -2.49
CA VAL A 368 -1.00 22.76 -2.21
C VAL A 368 -1.11 24.26 -2.39
N GLY A 369 -1.32 24.96 -1.27
CA GLY A 369 -1.64 26.39 -1.24
C GLY A 369 -2.59 26.81 -2.35
N ASP A 370 -2.19 27.64 -3.30
CA ASP A 370 -3.06 28.22 -4.33
C ASP A 370 -3.44 27.24 -5.48
N SER A 371 -2.86 26.04 -5.45
CA SER A 371 -2.94 25.03 -6.50
C SER A 371 -3.52 23.70 -6.03
N THR A 372 -4.16 22.97 -6.93
CA THR A 372 -4.60 21.59 -6.73
C THR A 372 -3.99 20.71 -7.81
N THR A 373 -3.31 19.65 -7.41
CA THR A 373 -2.67 18.70 -8.33
C THR A 373 -3.43 17.38 -8.33
N LEU A 374 -3.71 16.87 -9.52
CA LEU A 374 -4.24 15.53 -9.76
C LEU A 374 -3.09 14.60 -10.12
N TRP A 375 -2.96 13.50 -9.40
CA TRP A 375 -1.92 12.49 -9.57
C TRP A 375 -2.54 11.20 -10.08
N ASP A 376 -1.89 10.57 -11.04
CA ASP A 376 -2.18 9.19 -11.37
C ASP A 376 -1.53 8.29 -10.31
N VAL A 377 -2.37 7.52 -9.61
CA VAL A 377 -1.95 6.72 -8.46
C VAL A 377 -1.00 5.61 -8.91
N ALA A 378 -1.25 4.97 -10.05
CA ALA A 378 -0.46 3.84 -10.55
C ALA A 378 0.99 4.25 -10.86
N THR A 379 1.17 5.38 -11.55
CA THR A 379 2.45 5.88 -12.05
C THR A 379 3.14 6.86 -11.11
N GLY A 380 2.39 7.50 -10.20
CA GLY A 380 2.90 8.57 -9.34
C GLY A 380 3.19 9.89 -10.05
N GLN A 381 2.72 10.05 -11.29
CA GLN A 381 2.93 11.26 -12.06
C GLN A 381 1.76 12.23 -11.89
N ALA A 382 2.07 13.52 -11.89
CA ALA A 382 1.04 14.56 -11.92
C ALA A 382 0.36 14.56 -13.30
N ALA A 383 -0.92 14.20 -13.33
CA ALA A 383 -1.76 14.24 -14.52
C ALA A 383 -2.16 15.68 -14.88
N ALA A 384 -2.39 16.52 -13.86
CA ALA A 384 -2.70 17.94 -14.04
C ALA A 384 -2.39 18.75 -12.79
N ALA A 385 -1.91 19.99 -12.98
CA ALA A 385 -1.83 20.99 -11.93
C ALA A 385 -2.80 22.13 -12.27
N ILE A 386 -3.82 22.29 -11.44
CA ILE A 386 -4.90 23.25 -11.64
C ILE A 386 -4.67 24.39 -10.65
N LYS A 387 -4.39 25.58 -11.16
CA LYS A 387 -4.39 26.79 -10.32
C LYS A 387 -5.84 27.17 -10.04
N VAL A 388 -6.26 27.06 -8.79
CA VAL A 388 -7.66 27.20 -8.40
C VAL A 388 -7.95 28.64 -7.99
N SER A 389 -7.08 29.28 -7.21
CA SER A 389 -7.18 30.70 -6.86
C SER A 389 -5.82 31.27 -6.46
N ASP A 390 -5.76 32.51 -5.92
CA ASP A 390 -4.58 33.05 -5.24
C ASP A 390 -4.62 32.86 -3.70
N ALA A 391 -5.67 32.21 -3.20
CA ALA A 391 -5.86 31.83 -1.80
C ALA A 391 -5.58 30.33 -1.60
N THR A 392 -5.20 29.97 -0.37
CA THR A 392 -4.90 28.60 0.01
C THR A 392 -6.10 27.69 -0.16
N THR A 393 -5.85 26.52 -0.76
CA THR A 393 -6.75 25.38 -0.79
C THR A 393 -6.89 24.90 0.63
N GLU A 394 -8.11 24.73 1.13
CA GLU A 394 -8.36 24.36 2.53
C GLU A 394 -8.99 22.97 2.65
N SER A 395 -9.74 22.54 1.64
CA SER A 395 -10.42 21.23 1.62
C SER A 395 -10.67 20.75 0.18
N LEU A 396 -10.70 19.44 0.01
CA LEU A 396 -10.92 18.76 -1.27
C LEU A 396 -11.90 17.60 -1.08
N ALA A 397 -12.82 17.42 -2.03
CA ALA A 397 -13.67 16.24 -2.09
C ALA A 397 -14.06 15.91 -3.53
N PHE A 398 -13.97 14.64 -3.91
CA PHE A 398 -14.58 14.14 -5.14
C PHE A 398 -16.06 13.85 -4.91
N SER A 399 -16.89 14.07 -5.93
CA SER A 399 -18.21 13.45 -6.03
C SER A 399 -18.07 11.93 -6.12
N HIS A 400 -19.09 11.20 -5.68
CA HIS A 400 -19.12 9.73 -5.68
C HIS A 400 -19.13 9.14 -7.10
N ASP A 401 -19.67 9.88 -8.09
CA ASP A 401 -19.53 9.55 -9.52
C ASP A 401 -18.11 9.74 -10.07
N GLY A 402 -17.25 10.48 -9.36
CA GLY A 402 -15.87 10.79 -9.72
C GLY A 402 -15.72 11.83 -10.83
N GLU A 403 -16.80 12.45 -11.31
CA GLU A 403 -16.74 13.44 -12.39
C GLU A 403 -16.38 14.85 -11.92
N THR A 404 -16.68 15.17 -10.65
CA THR A 404 -16.51 16.51 -10.09
C THR A 404 -15.56 16.49 -8.90
N LEU A 405 -14.63 17.44 -8.86
CA LEU A 405 -13.78 17.75 -7.71
C LEU A 405 -14.19 19.10 -7.15
N ALA A 406 -14.64 19.13 -5.90
CA ALA A 406 -14.84 20.36 -5.16
C ALA A 406 -13.54 20.78 -4.45
N VAL A 407 -13.17 22.05 -4.62
CA VAL A 407 -12.00 22.66 -4.01
C VAL A 407 -12.42 23.92 -3.28
N SER A 408 -12.20 24.01 -1.96
CA SER A 408 -12.37 25.27 -1.25
C SER A 408 -11.08 26.08 -1.25
N THR A 409 -11.20 27.36 -1.60
CA THR A 409 -10.11 28.34 -1.55
C THR A 409 -10.61 29.62 -0.90
N GLY A 410 -10.20 29.92 0.33
CA GLY A 410 -10.72 31.08 1.06
C GLY A 410 -12.26 31.10 1.14
N SER A 411 -12.89 32.04 0.42
CA SER A 411 -14.36 32.21 0.37
C SER A 411 -15.07 31.49 -0.78
N ALA A 412 -14.32 30.94 -1.73
CA ALA A 412 -14.89 30.29 -2.90
C ALA A 412 -14.80 28.76 -2.78
N ILE A 413 -15.81 28.08 -3.31
CA ILE A 413 -15.77 26.63 -3.56
C ILE A 413 -15.88 26.46 -5.07
N LYS A 414 -14.81 25.94 -5.67
CA LYS A 414 -14.74 25.67 -7.10
C LYS A 414 -15.10 24.23 -7.37
N LEU A 415 -16.04 24.02 -8.28
CA LEU A 415 -16.37 22.70 -8.80
C LEU A 415 -15.62 22.51 -10.12
N ILE A 416 -14.74 21.51 -10.17
CA ILE A 416 -13.85 21.23 -11.30
C ILE A 416 -14.28 19.93 -11.95
N ASP A 417 -14.39 19.92 -13.26
CA ASP A 417 -14.59 18.71 -14.05
C ASP A 417 -13.28 17.90 -14.10
N VAL A 418 -13.31 16.66 -13.64
CA VAL A 418 -12.11 15.84 -13.48
C VAL A 418 -11.54 15.40 -14.83
N ALA A 419 -12.37 15.21 -15.86
CA ALA A 419 -11.92 14.74 -17.17
C ALA A 419 -11.30 15.87 -18.03
N THR A 420 -11.85 17.07 -17.93
CA THR A 420 -11.44 18.23 -18.74
C THR A 420 -10.55 19.22 -18.00
N HIS A 421 -10.45 19.07 -16.66
CA HIS A 421 -9.74 19.97 -15.74
C HIS A 421 -10.26 21.41 -15.76
N LYS A 422 -11.50 21.63 -16.23
CA LYS A 422 -12.13 22.95 -16.33
C LYS A 422 -13.07 23.22 -15.16
N GLU A 423 -13.18 24.48 -14.78
CA GLU A 423 -14.14 24.95 -13.80
C GLU A 423 -15.58 24.78 -14.34
N ARG A 424 -16.40 23.98 -13.65
CA ARG A 424 -17.84 23.81 -13.90
C ARG A 424 -18.64 24.96 -13.29
N ALA A 425 -18.32 25.32 -12.04
CA ALA A 425 -19.01 26.37 -11.29
C ALA A 425 -18.15 26.90 -10.13
N VAL A 426 -18.48 28.12 -9.66
CA VAL A 426 -17.93 28.71 -8.43
C VAL A 426 -19.07 29.08 -7.51
N LEU A 427 -19.05 28.51 -6.30
CA LEU A 427 -19.99 28.81 -5.24
C LEU A 427 -19.31 29.76 -4.24
N GLN A 428 -19.98 30.84 -3.87
CA GLN A 428 -19.47 31.80 -2.89
C GLN A 428 -19.98 31.46 -1.50
N ALA A 429 -19.09 30.92 -0.67
CA ALA A 429 -19.44 30.58 0.70
C ALA A 429 -19.65 31.87 1.52
N PRO A 430 -20.76 31.98 2.27
CA PRO A 430 -21.02 33.17 3.07
C PRO A 430 -20.00 33.36 4.21
N ASN A 431 -19.32 32.29 4.64
CA ASN A 431 -18.38 32.30 5.77
C ASN A 431 -17.02 31.66 5.40
N PRO A 432 -16.06 32.43 4.87
CA PRO A 432 -14.67 31.99 4.72
C PRO A 432 -13.91 31.85 6.04
N PRO A 433 -12.89 30.97 6.15
CA PRO A 433 -12.49 29.96 5.17
C PRO A 433 -13.28 28.65 5.31
N VAL A 434 -13.63 28.02 4.18
CA VAL A 434 -14.30 26.71 4.16
C VAL A 434 -13.26 25.61 4.33
N ARG A 435 -13.27 24.91 5.48
CA ARG A 435 -12.26 23.91 5.87
C ARG A 435 -12.78 22.47 5.82
N SER A 436 -14.07 22.27 5.52
CA SER A 436 -14.68 20.95 5.36
C SER A 436 -15.63 20.96 4.17
N ILE A 437 -15.49 19.97 3.29
CA ILE A 437 -16.41 19.69 2.18
C ILE A 437 -16.78 18.20 2.23
N ALA A 438 -18.07 17.89 2.07
CA ALA A 438 -18.53 16.52 1.89
C ALA A 438 -19.70 16.47 0.90
N PHE A 439 -19.66 15.56 -0.07
CA PHE A 439 -20.80 15.27 -0.95
C PHE A 439 -21.76 14.28 -0.29
N SER A 440 -23.06 14.41 -0.56
CA SER A 440 -24.00 13.34 -0.30
C SER A 440 -23.75 12.16 -1.25
N PRO A 441 -24.10 10.91 -0.87
CA PRO A 441 -23.89 9.73 -1.72
C PRO A 441 -24.57 9.77 -3.10
N ASP A 442 -25.59 10.63 -3.26
CA ASP A 442 -26.28 10.86 -4.53
C ASP A 442 -25.73 12.06 -5.33
N ASP A 443 -24.68 12.71 -4.83
CA ASP A 443 -24.01 13.89 -5.38
C ASP A 443 -24.93 15.09 -5.68
N LYS A 444 -26.13 15.15 -5.09
CA LYS A 444 -27.07 16.27 -5.25
C LYS A 444 -26.88 17.36 -4.21
N THR A 445 -26.37 16.98 -3.05
CA THR A 445 -26.16 17.88 -1.91
C THR A 445 -24.68 17.92 -1.56
N MET A 446 -24.18 19.10 -1.20
CA MET A 446 -22.82 19.24 -0.65
C MET A 446 -22.89 19.97 0.69
N ALA A 447 -22.25 19.41 1.71
CA ALA A 447 -22.08 20.05 3.01
C ALA A 447 -20.74 20.79 3.06
N THR A 448 -20.76 22.02 3.58
CA THR A 448 -19.56 22.84 3.74
C THR A 448 -19.48 23.43 5.13
N GLY A 449 -18.36 23.22 5.81
CA GLY A 449 -18.14 23.67 7.18
C GLY A 449 -16.94 24.60 7.34
N ARG A 450 -16.96 25.41 8.40
CA ARG A 450 -15.89 26.34 8.81
C ARG A 450 -15.36 25.92 10.18
N CYS A 451 -14.04 25.96 10.34
CA CYS A 451 -13.39 25.94 11.66
C CYS A 451 -13.01 27.38 12.04
N SER A 452 -13.54 27.87 13.15
CA SER A 452 -13.14 29.15 13.76
C SER A 452 -12.24 28.89 14.98
N ASP A 453 -11.24 29.74 15.20
CA ASP A 453 -10.29 29.67 16.33
C ASP A 453 -10.92 30.11 17.68
N GLY A 454 -12.22 29.84 17.88
CA GLY A 454 -12.94 30.16 19.12
C GLY A 454 -13.35 31.63 19.27
N VAL A 455 -13.44 32.40 18.17
CA VAL A 455 -13.96 33.78 18.22
C VAL A 455 -15.49 33.74 18.43
N LEU A 456 -15.93 34.20 19.60
CA LEU A 456 -17.34 34.33 19.96
C LEU A 456 -18.04 35.34 19.02
N GLY A 457 -19.11 34.91 18.35
CA GLY A 457 -19.95 35.77 17.50
C GLY A 457 -19.92 35.48 15.99
N GLU A 458 -19.12 34.51 15.53
CA GLU A 458 -19.09 34.08 14.12
C GLU A 458 -20.06 32.91 13.84
N ASP A 459 -20.57 32.84 12.60
CA ASP A 459 -21.49 31.78 12.15
C ASP A 459 -20.75 30.45 11.90
N ASN A 460 -20.79 29.57 12.92
CA ASN A 460 -20.19 28.23 12.96
C ASN A 460 -21.18 27.13 12.54
N SER A 461 -21.94 27.37 11.47
CA SER A 461 -22.87 26.39 10.92
C SER A 461 -22.34 25.74 9.64
N VAL A 462 -22.64 24.45 9.49
CA VAL A 462 -22.49 23.71 8.25
C VAL A 462 -23.60 24.15 7.29
N LYS A 463 -23.22 24.55 6.08
CA LYS A 463 -24.16 24.89 4.99
C LYS A 463 -24.40 23.66 4.13
N LEU A 464 -25.67 23.35 3.84
CA LEU A 464 -26.05 22.33 2.86
C LEU A 464 -26.44 23.01 1.55
N TRP A 465 -25.69 22.73 0.50
CA TRP A 465 -25.85 23.25 -0.84
C TRP A 465 -26.67 22.29 -1.69
N ASP A 466 -27.65 22.83 -2.40
CA ASP A 466 -28.24 22.16 -3.56
C ASP A 466 -27.36 22.48 -4.78
N LEU A 467 -26.69 21.45 -5.31
CA LEU A 467 -25.72 21.62 -6.39
C LEU A 467 -26.38 21.91 -7.74
N ALA A 468 -27.60 21.43 -7.97
CA ALA A 468 -28.35 21.72 -9.18
C ALA A 468 -28.85 23.17 -9.20
N ALA A 469 -29.26 23.69 -8.04
CA ALA A 469 -29.71 25.06 -7.89
C ALA A 469 -28.57 26.06 -7.60
N GLY A 470 -27.38 25.59 -7.23
CA GLY A 470 -26.22 26.42 -6.88
C GLY A 470 -26.43 27.30 -5.65
N ARG A 471 -27.30 26.90 -4.72
CA ARG A 471 -27.67 27.72 -3.54
C ARG A 471 -27.74 26.90 -2.26
N ILE A 472 -27.61 27.58 -1.13
CA ILE A 472 -27.76 26.98 0.20
C ILE A 472 -29.24 26.64 0.42
N ARG A 473 -29.53 25.36 0.67
CA ARG A 473 -30.87 24.85 0.99
C ARG A 473 -31.20 25.06 2.46
N LEU A 474 -30.28 24.73 3.36
CA LEU A 474 -30.42 24.90 4.81
C LEU A 474 -29.05 24.97 5.50
N SER A 475 -29.04 25.29 6.79
CA SER A 475 -27.83 25.32 7.64
C SER A 475 -28.10 24.57 8.95
N VAL A 476 -27.09 23.87 9.46
CA VAL A 476 -27.13 23.16 10.75
C VAL A 476 -25.90 23.49 11.59
N ASP A 477 -25.99 23.35 12.90
CA ASP A 477 -24.88 23.70 13.78
C ASP A 477 -23.70 22.72 13.62
N GLY A 478 -22.49 23.25 13.48
CA GLY A 478 -21.27 22.44 13.39
C GLY A 478 -20.18 23.06 12.52
N GLN A 479 -18.95 22.57 12.71
CA GLN A 479 -17.76 23.08 12.02
C GLN A 479 -17.25 22.14 10.93
N TRP A 480 -17.41 20.83 11.13
CA TRP A 480 -17.14 19.78 10.13
C TRP A 480 -18.41 19.01 9.81
N ALA A 481 -18.45 18.40 8.63
CA ALA A 481 -19.56 17.57 8.20
C ALA A 481 -19.10 16.29 7.50
N ALA A 482 -19.82 15.20 7.75
CA ALA A 482 -19.72 13.95 7.01
C ALA A 482 -21.13 13.39 6.82
N PHE A 483 -21.43 12.87 5.63
CA PHE A 483 -22.68 12.13 5.38
C PHE A 483 -22.51 10.67 5.75
N SER A 484 -23.59 10.04 6.23
CA SER A 484 -23.67 8.59 6.32
C SER A 484 -23.66 7.97 4.92
N PRO A 485 -23.18 6.72 4.76
CA PRO A 485 -23.12 6.04 3.46
C PRO A 485 -24.48 5.94 2.74
N ASP A 486 -25.58 5.90 3.49
CA ASP A 486 -26.95 5.89 2.95
C ASP A 486 -27.52 7.30 2.66
N GLY A 487 -26.78 8.36 2.99
CA GLY A 487 -27.16 9.77 2.79
C GLY A 487 -28.27 10.27 3.72
N LYS A 488 -28.79 9.43 4.61
CA LYS A 488 -29.94 9.78 5.47
C LYS A 488 -29.54 10.53 6.73
N THR A 489 -28.26 10.55 7.08
CA THR A 489 -27.75 11.18 8.30
C THR A 489 -26.55 12.04 7.96
N LEU A 490 -26.46 13.21 8.58
CA LEU A 490 -25.29 14.07 8.54
C LEU A 490 -24.70 14.15 9.95
N ALA A 491 -23.44 13.80 10.12
CA ALA A 491 -22.72 14.03 11.37
C ALA A 491 -22.00 15.37 11.27
N THR A 492 -22.12 16.20 12.32
CA THR A 492 -21.32 17.40 12.48
C THR A 492 -20.47 17.35 13.75
N GLY A 493 -19.25 17.88 13.65
CA GLY A 493 -18.31 18.02 14.75
C GLY A 493 -17.98 19.48 15.03
N GLY A 494 -17.73 19.81 16.30
CA GLY A 494 -17.32 21.15 16.76
C GLY A 494 -18.50 22.04 17.14
N GLY A 495 -18.44 22.68 18.32
CA GLY A 495 -19.49 23.56 18.82
C GLY A 495 -18.93 24.73 19.63
N VAL A 496 -19.42 25.93 19.36
CA VAL A 496 -19.38 27.08 20.29
C VAL A 496 -20.83 27.46 20.57
N GLY A 497 -21.12 27.81 21.83
CA GLY A 497 -22.46 27.90 22.39
C GLY A 497 -23.45 28.88 21.74
N ASN A 498 -24.72 28.45 21.84
CA ASN A 498 -26.03 29.13 21.72
C ASN A 498 -26.62 29.22 20.31
N SER A 499 -27.65 28.43 19.98
CA SER A 499 -29.02 28.54 20.53
C SER A 499 -29.57 27.27 21.24
N HIS A 500 -28.85 26.15 21.22
CA HIS A 500 -29.34 24.84 21.70
C HIS A 500 -28.49 24.19 22.82
N GLY A 501 -27.51 24.90 23.39
CA GLY A 501 -26.79 24.47 24.60
C GLY A 501 -25.67 23.43 24.44
N ASN A 502 -25.18 23.17 23.22
CA ASN A 502 -24.06 22.23 23.01
C ASN A 502 -22.72 22.80 23.52
N ARG A 503 -22.02 21.99 24.34
CA ARG A 503 -20.67 22.26 24.87
C ARG A 503 -19.59 21.72 23.91
N TRP A 504 -18.38 22.26 23.99
CA TRP A 504 -17.20 21.79 23.24
C TRP A 504 -17.05 20.26 23.29
N GLY A 505 -16.81 19.61 22.13
CA GLY A 505 -16.46 18.19 22.05
C GLY A 505 -17.55 17.21 21.62
N THR A 506 -18.76 17.66 21.28
CA THR A 506 -19.88 16.77 20.88
C THR A 506 -19.94 16.51 19.37
N VAL A 507 -20.34 15.30 18.97
CA VAL A 507 -20.79 14.98 17.60
C VAL A 507 -22.31 15.05 17.56
N THR A 508 -22.89 15.78 16.61
CA THR A 508 -24.34 15.87 16.45
C THR A 508 -24.78 15.23 15.14
N LEU A 509 -25.83 14.41 15.18
CA LEU A 509 -26.42 13.75 14.03
C LEU A 509 -27.69 14.48 13.61
N TRP A 510 -27.78 14.80 12.33
CA TRP A 510 -28.86 15.57 11.72
C TRP A 510 -29.53 14.78 10.61
N ASP A 511 -30.79 15.09 10.37
CA ASP A 511 -31.48 14.74 9.13
C ASP A 511 -31.13 15.80 8.07
N PRO A 512 -30.40 15.45 6.99
CA PRO A 512 -29.97 16.43 6.00
C PRO A 512 -31.09 16.95 5.10
N ALA A 513 -32.25 16.29 5.04
CA ALA A 513 -33.38 16.75 4.24
C ALA A 513 -34.21 17.81 4.95
N THR A 514 -34.34 17.70 6.27
CA THR A 514 -35.16 18.59 7.10
C THR A 514 -34.36 19.58 7.94
N GLY A 515 -33.08 19.29 8.20
CA GLY A 515 -32.24 20.03 9.14
C GLY A 515 -32.54 19.73 10.61
N GLN A 516 -33.38 18.73 10.91
CA GLN A 516 -33.72 18.38 12.29
C GLN A 516 -32.60 17.58 12.96
N MET A 517 -32.26 17.95 14.19
CA MET A 517 -31.34 17.19 15.03
C MET A 517 -31.97 15.85 15.42
N ARG A 518 -31.27 14.75 15.16
CA ARG A 518 -31.68 13.38 15.53
C ARG A 518 -31.13 12.97 16.88
N LEU A 519 -29.84 13.19 17.09
CA LEU A 519 -29.11 12.66 18.24
C LEU A 519 -27.84 13.48 18.50
N THR A 520 -27.41 13.54 19.76
CA THR A 520 -26.10 14.12 20.14
C THR A 520 -25.28 13.05 20.84
N CYS A 521 -24.09 12.76 20.29
CA CYS A 521 -23.14 11.85 20.88
C CYS A 521 -22.30 12.58 21.94
N LYS A 522 -22.36 12.10 23.19
CA LYS A 522 -21.73 12.74 24.35
C LYS A 522 -21.31 11.70 25.40
N THR A 523 -20.31 12.02 26.22
CA THR A 523 -19.90 11.22 27.38
C THR A 523 -20.61 11.66 28.66
N GLU A 524 -20.79 10.76 29.64
CA GLU A 524 -21.33 11.09 30.98
C GLU A 524 -20.38 11.94 31.83
N ARG A 525 -19.07 11.95 31.52
CA ARG A 525 -18.11 12.87 32.13
C ARG A 525 -18.11 14.18 31.35
N ASP A 526 -18.64 15.22 32.00
CA ASP A 526 -18.91 16.56 31.48
C ASP A 526 -17.68 17.41 31.03
N ASN A 527 -16.48 16.84 30.96
CA ASN A 527 -15.22 17.58 30.73
C ASN A 527 -14.30 16.92 29.69
N VAL A 528 -14.82 16.61 28.50
CA VAL A 528 -13.94 16.51 27.31
C VAL A 528 -13.88 17.92 26.71
N TRP A 529 -13.10 18.80 27.35
CA TRP A 529 -12.70 20.06 26.70
C TRP A 529 -11.92 19.69 25.45
N GLY A 530 -12.22 20.27 24.29
CA GLY A 530 -11.50 20.03 23.05
C GLY A 530 -12.24 20.46 21.79
N SER A 531 -11.58 21.28 20.97
CA SER A 531 -12.06 21.59 19.62
C SER A 531 -12.10 20.26 18.84
N SER A 532 -13.24 19.92 18.26
CA SER A 532 -13.36 18.69 17.47
C SER A 532 -12.99 19.02 16.05
N SER A 533 -11.90 18.42 15.55
CA SER A 533 -11.26 18.88 14.32
C SER A 533 -11.60 18.05 13.07
N TYR A 534 -12.22 16.86 13.17
CA TYR A 534 -12.69 16.09 12.01
C TYR A 534 -13.66 14.96 12.44
N VAL A 535 -14.65 14.65 11.60
CA VAL A 535 -15.58 13.51 11.78
C VAL A 535 -15.72 12.68 10.51
N GLN A 536 -15.90 11.37 10.64
CA GLN A 536 -16.16 10.48 9.50
C GLN A 536 -17.02 9.27 9.93
N PHE A 537 -17.93 8.84 9.07
CA PHE A 537 -18.67 7.59 9.27
C PHE A 537 -17.83 6.36 8.89
N SER A 538 -18.10 5.24 9.55
CA SER A 538 -17.68 3.93 9.06
C SER A 538 -18.42 3.57 7.76
N PRO A 539 -17.85 2.68 6.91
CA PRO A 539 -18.46 2.29 5.64
C PRO A 539 -19.85 1.67 5.74
N ASP A 540 -20.17 1.03 6.88
CA ASP A 540 -21.49 0.48 7.19
C ASP A 540 -22.45 1.51 7.81
N GLY A 541 -21.99 2.72 8.12
CA GLY A 541 -22.75 3.78 8.78
C GLY A 541 -23.06 3.53 10.26
N ALA A 542 -22.53 2.47 10.86
CA ALA A 542 -22.83 2.10 12.25
C ALA A 542 -22.05 2.96 13.27
N LEU A 543 -20.88 3.47 12.89
CA LEU A 543 -19.99 4.26 13.74
C LEU A 543 -19.69 5.63 13.15
N VAL A 544 -19.40 6.59 14.03
CA VAL A 544 -18.73 7.85 13.67
C VAL A 544 -17.42 7.94 14.45
N ALA A 545 -16.32 8.13 13.72
CA ALA A 545 -15.02 8.47 14.28
C ALA A 545 -14.91 10.00 14.43
N GLN A 546 -14.36 10.43 15.56
CA GLN A 546 -14.08 11.83 15.86
C GLN A 546 -12.61 11.99 16.23
N ALA A 547 -11.91 12.85 15.50
CA ALA A 547 -10.55 13.28 15.81
C ALA A 547 -10.57 14.34 16.94
N THR A 548 -9.66 14.23 17.89
CA THR A 548 -9.55 15.17 19.02
C THR A 548 -8.19 15.84 19.08
N ASP A 549 -8.15 17.04 19.65
CA ASP A 549 -6.92 17.80 19.89
C ASP A 549 -6.01 17.18 20.97
N TYR A 550 -6.49 16.18 21.72
CA TYR A 550 -5.74 15.51 22.80
C TYR A 550 -5.12 14.18 22.38
N GLY A 551 -4.96 13.97 21.07
CA GLY A 551 -4.28 12.77 20.56
C GLY A 551 -5.10 11.48 20.71
N SER A 552 -6.43 11.59 20.81
CA SER A 552 -7.33 10.43 20.88
C SER A 552 -8.36 10.44 19.76
N VAL A 553 -8.73 9.27 19.24
CA VAL A 553 -9.91 9.11 18.37
C VAL A 553 -11.06 8.53 19.18
N LEU A 554 -12.24 9.14 19.09
CA LEU A 554 -13.45 8.65 19.74
C LEU A 554 -14.34 7.97 18.70
N LEU A 555 -14.80 6.75 19.01
CA LEU A 555 -15.72 5.98 18.17
C LEU A 555 -17.11 5.98 18.81
N TRP A 556 -18.08 6.59 18.14
CA TRP A 556 -19.46 6.73 18.59
C TRP A 556 -20.36 5.76 17.85
N ASP A 557 -21.27 5.11 18.58
CA ASP A 557 -22.34 4.32 17.98
C ASP A 557 -23.45 5.25 17.46
N VAL A 558 -23.80 5.11 16.18
CA VAL A 558 -24.76 6.00 15.50
C VAL A 558 -26.20 5.76 15.96
N GLY A 559 -26.54 4.52 16.34
CA GLY A 559 -27.89 4.16 16.76
C GLY A 559 -28.23 4.62 18.18
N THR A 560 -27.23 4.64 19.07
CA THR A 560 -27.40 4.94 20.49
C THR A 560 -26.80 6.28 20.92
N GLY A 561 -25.82 6.81 20.18
CA GLY A 561 -25.11 8.04 20.51
C GLY A 561 -24.09 7.86 21.64
N VAL A 562 -23.82 6.62 22.04
CA VAL A 562 -22.92 6.28 23.13
C VAL A 562 -21.50 6.09 22.61
N LEU A 563 -20.51 6.48 23.42
CA LEU A 563 -19.10 6.22 23.15
C LEU A 563 -18.84 4.70 23.20
N ARG A 564 -18.47 4.10 22.07
CA ARG A 564 -18.12 2.69 21.98
C ARG A 564 -16.67 2.43 22.41
N SER A 565 -15.74 3.24 21.91
CA SER A 565 -14.31 3.03 22.19
C SER A 565 -13.51 4.34 22.07
N SER A 566 -12.37 4.41 22.76
CA SER A 566 -11.44 5.55 22.73
C SER A 566 -10.04 5.04 22.38
N LEU A 567 -9.55 5.44 21.22
CA LEU A 567 -8.25 5.04 20.66
C LEU A 567 -7.22 6.08 21.09
N LYS A 568 -6.34 5.72 22.03
CA LYS A 568 -5.37 6.64 22.65
C LYS A 568 -3.96 6.27 22.25
N GLY A 569 -3.16 7.24 21.81
CA GLY A 569 -1.74 7.02 21.55
C GLY A 569 -0.99 8.16 20.86
N HIS A 570 -1.68 9.05 20.16
CA HIS A 570 -1.04 10.25 19.61
C HIS A 570 -0.64 11.23 20.73
N THR A 571 0.47 11.94 20.52
CA THR A 571 1.03 12.89 21.50
C THR A 571 0.69 14.35 21.18
N ALA A 572 0.04 14.58 20.04
CA ALA A 572 -0.38 15.89 19.57
C ALA A 572 -1.79 15.81 18.92
N PRO A 573 -2.39 16.96 18.53
CA PRO A 573 -3.71 16.99 17.90
C PRO A 573 -3.83 16.10 16.66
N ILE A 574 -4.90 15.32 16.59
CA ILE A 574 -5.25 14.52 15.41
C ILE A 574 -5.91 15.44 14.40
N ARG A 575 -5.35 15.52 13.19
CA ARG A 575 -5.79 16.42 12.12
C ARG A 575 -6.82 15.78 11.19
N CYS A 576 -6.74 14.47 10.99
CA CYS A 576 -7.63 13.75 10.09
C CYS A 576 -7.75 12.27 10.49
N VAL A 577 -8.88 11.65 10.18
CA VAL A 577 -9.13 10.20 10.33
C VAL A 577 -9.73 9.64 9.04
N ALA A 578 -9.38 8.40 8.71
CA ALA A 578 -9.86 7.69 7.52
C ALA A 578 -10.19 6.23 7.85
N PHE A 579 -11.45 5.80 7.68
CA PHE A 579 -11.78 4.38 7.70
C PHE A 579 -11.25 3.68 6.44
N HIS A 580 -10.72 2.48 6.63
CA HIS A 580 -10.49 1.56 5.53
C HIS A 580 -11.85 1.02 5.01
N PRO A 581 -11.99 0.70 3.71
CA PRO A 581 -13.26 0.20 3.14
C PRO A 581 -13.83 -1.06 3.81
N ASP A 582 -13.01 -1.86 4.48
CA ASP A 582 -13.45 -3.03 5.27
C ASP A 582 -14.17 -2.68 6.58
N GLY A 583 -14.13 -1.42 7.01
CA GLY A 583 -14.72 -0.93 8.27
C GLY A 583 -14.05 -1.40 9.56
N ARG A 584 -13.01 -2.23 9.47
CA ARG A 584 -12.31 -2.82 10.64
C ARG A 584 -11.02 -2.08 10.99
N THR A 585 -10.46 -1.34 10.05
CA THR A 585 -9.24 -0.55 10.25
C THR A 585 -9.54 0.95 10.16
N LEU A 586 -8.99 1.73 11.07
CA LEU A 586 -9.05 3.19 11.05
C LEU A 586 -7.64 3.77 11.02
N ALA A 587 -7.37 4.70 10.11
CA ALA A 587 -6.16 5.50 10.11
C ALA A 587 -6.40 6.84 10.80
N SER A 588 -5.43 7.31 11.58
CA SER A 588 -5.40 8.67 12.14
C SER A 588 -4.09 9.37 11.81
N ALA A 589 -4.18 10.61 11.33
CA ALA A 589 -3.05 11.48 11.05
C ALA A 589 -2.95 12.57 12.12
N SER A 590 -1.75 12.81 12.64
CA SER A 590 -1.52 13.71 13.77
C SER A 590 -0.42 14.74 13.53
N ALA A 591 -0.54 15.84 14.25
CA ALA A 591 0.49 16.87 14.35
C ALA A 591 1.79 16.37 15.00
N ASP A 592 1.82 15.16 15.57
CA ASP A 592 3.04 14.53 16.08
C ASP A 592 3.93 13.93 14.98
N GLY A 593 3.54 14.08 13.71
CA GLY A 593 4.28 13.59 12.55
C GLY A 593 4.00 12.12 12.22
N THR A 594 3.06 11.47 12.91
CA THR A 594 2.75 10.06 12.71
C THR A 594 1.37 9.81 12.10
N VAL A 595 1.26 8.69 11.38
CA VAL A 595 -0.03 8.07 11.02
C VAL A 595 -0.16 6.77 11.80
N ARG A 596 -1.27 6.59 12.52
CA ARG A 596 -1.55 5.35 13.27
C ARG A 596 -2.70 4.59 12.66
N LEU A 597 -2.56 3.27 12.56
CA LEU A 597 -3.61 2.35 12.15
C LEU A 597 -4.15 1.63 13.37
N TRP A 598 -5.46 1.66 13.54
CA TRP A 598 -6.18 1.10 14.68
C TRP A 598 -7.11 -0.01 14.24
N ASP A 599 -7.24 -1.00 15.10
CA ASP A 599 -8.31 -1.96 15.05
C ASP A 599 -9.59 -1.36 15.65
N VAL A 600 -10.66 -1.28 14.85
CA VAL A 600 -11.92 -0.64 15.25
C VAL A 600 -12.67 -1.46 16.32
N LEU A 601 -12.52 -2.80 16.30
CA LEU A 601 -13.26 -3.70 17.19
C LEU A 601 -12.62 -3.76 18.59
N THR A 602 -11.32 -3.94 18.63
CA THR A 602 -10.54 -4.10 19.87
C THR A 602 -10.05 -2.76 20.44
N GLY A 603 -9.99 -1.73 19.60
CA GLY A 603 -9.43 -0.42 19.94
C GLY A 603 -7.91 -0.42 20.07
N GLN A 604 -7.22 -1.50 19.71
CA GLN A 604 -5.76 -1.58 19.78
C GLN A 604 -5.10 -0.90 18.58
N GLU A 605 -3.95 -0.28 18.84
CA GLU A 605 -3.06 0.17 17.79
C GLU A 605 -2.43 -1.03 17.09
N ARG A 606 -2.54 -1.07 15.76
CA ARG A 606 -1.92 -2.09 14.92
C ARG A 606 -0.54 -1.65 14.44
N ILE A 607 -0.43 -0.43 13.91
CA ILE A 607 0.78 0.07 13.24
C ILE A 607 0.92 1.57 13.48
N THR A 608 2.16 2.03 13.73
CA THR A 608 2.54 3.45 13.68
C THR A 608 3.50 3.68 12.51
N LEU A 609 3.17 4.63 11.63
CA LEU A 609 3.99 5.10 10.52
C LEU A 609 4.66 6.42 10.94
N THR A 610 5.98 6.39 11.16
CA THR A 610 6.79 7.55 11.63
C THR A 610 7.64 8.18 10.53
N GLU A 611 7.20 8.00 9.29
CA GLU A 611 8.02 8.29 8.14
C GLU A 611 8.04 9.79 7.79
N HIS A 612 6.97 10.51 8.10
CA HIS A 612 6.87 11.97 7.94
C HIS A 612 7.72 12.70 8.98
N THR A 613 8.26 13.85 8.57
CA THR A 613 9.17 14.65 9.42
C THR A 613 8.52 15.88 10.07
N ASP A 614 7.26 16.13 9.73
CA ASP A 614 6.44 17.23 10.26
C ASP A 614 4.95 16.78 10.33
N ALA A 615 4.09 17.62 10.90
CA ALA A 615 2.67 17.37 11.14
C ALA A 615 1.96 16.74 9.93
N VAL A 616 1.32 15.59 10.14
CA VAL A 616 0.49 14.96 9.11
C VAL A 616 -0.90 15.59 9.15
N LEU A 617 -1.29 16.23 8.05
CA LEU A 617 -2.48 17.06 7.98
C LEU A 617 -3.69 16.32 7.41
N ALA A 618 -3.47 15.37 6.50
CA ALA A 618 -4.54 14.59 5.89
C ALA A 618 -4.12 13.13 5.68
N VAL A 619 -5.08 12.22 5.76
CA VAL A 619 -4.91 10.79 5.47
C VAL A 619 -6.15 10.28 4.74
N ALA A 620 -5.97 9.37 3.77
CA ALA A 620 -7.07 8.72 3.09
C ALA A 620 -6.70 7.31 2.63
N PHE A 621 -7.63 6.38 2.73
CA PHE A 621 -7.53 5.09 2.04
C PHE A 621 -8.06 5.22 0.62
N ALA A 622 -7.41 4.54 -0.32
CA ALA A 622 -7.98 4.30 -1.64
C ALA A 622 -9.21 3.38 -1.52
N PRO A 623 -10.22 3.55 -2.39
CA PRO A 623 -11.44 2.73 -2.38
C PRO A 623 -11.20 1.22 -2.55
N ASP A 624 -10.08 0.84 -3.18
CA ASP A 624 -9.67 -0.56 -3.34
C ASP A 624 -9.16 -1.20 -2.04
N GLY A 625 -8.98 -0.39 -0.98
CA GLY A 625 -8.42 -0.78 0.30
C GLY A 625 -6.90 -0.95 0.29
N ASN A 626 -6.25 -1.10 -0.86
CA ASN A 626 -4.86 -1.53 -0.96
C ASN A 626 -3.83 -0.40 -0.79
N THR A 627 -4.27 0.86 -0.87
CA THR A 627 -3.38 2.02 -0.77
C THR A 627 -3.81 2.96 0.34
N LEU A 628 -2.88 3.39 1.19
CA LEU A 628 -3.04 4.49 2.14
C LEU A 628 -2.20 5.67 1.65
N ALA A 629 -2.78 6.86 1.67
CA ALA A 629 -2.07 8.10 1.41
C ALA A 629 -2.08 8.99 2.65
N ALA A 630 -0.95 9.65 2.92
CA ALA A 630 -0.90 10.73 3.90
C ALA A 630 -0.14 11.93 3.36
N ALA A 631 -0.64 13.11 3.69
CA ALA A 631 -0.07 14.40 3.33
C ALA A 631 0.43 15.11 4.59
N SER A 632 1.64 15.63 4.53
CA SER A 632 2.29 16.29 5.67
C SER A 632 2.73 17.72 5.33
N ALA A 633 2.85 18.52 6.39
CA ALA A 633 3.52 19.81 6.35
C ALA A 633 4.99 19.72 5.93
N ASP A 634 5.59 18.52 5.91
CA ASP A 634 6.94 18.26 5.38
C ASP A 634 7.04 18.38 3.85
N GLY A 635 5.94 18.72 3.17
CA GLY A 635 5.88 18.88 1.72
C GLY A 635 5.79 17.56 0.97
N THR A 636 5.56 16.44 1.65
CA THR A 636 5.43 15.14 0.97
C THR A 636 4.03 14.57 1.09
N VAL A 637 3.59 13.92 0.02
CA VAL A 637 2.55 12.89 0.10
C VAL A 637 3.23 11.53 0.01
N ARG A 638 2.97 10.69 1.00
CA ARG A 638 3.46 9.32 1.05
C ARG A 638 2.33 8.35 0.76
N LEU A 639 2.62 7.37 -0.09
CA LEU A 639 1.72 6.27 -0.41
C LEU A 639 2.29 4.96 0.13
N TRP A 640 1.50 4.27 0.95
CA TRP A 640 1.76 2.89 1.39
C TRP A 640 0.83 1.96 0.65
N ARG A 641 1.40 1.00 -0.09
CA ARG A 641 0.65 -0.03 -0.81
C ARG A 641 0.86 -1.38 -0.14
N ALA A 642 -0.23 -2.10 0.09
CA ALA A 642 -0.16 -3.54 0.34
C ALA A 642 0.55 -4.21 -0.87
N ALA A 643 1.58 -5.01 -0.61
CA ALA A 643 2.30 -5.68 -1.69
C ALA A 643 1.36 -6.65 -2.40
N THR A 644 1.19 -6.51 -3.72
CA THR A 644 0.61 -7.58 -4.53
C THR A 644 1.57 -8.76 -4.53
N ASP A 645 1.04 -9.99 -4.51
CA ASP A 645 1.82 -11.23 -4.46
C ASP A 645 2.98 -11.28 -5.47
N GLN A 646 2.85 -10.64 -6.64
CA GLN A 646 3.93 -10.51 -7.64
C GLN A 646 5.19 -9.80 -7.12
N GLU A 647 5.08 -8.76 -6.30
CA GLU A 647 6.22 -7.96 -5.83
C GLU A 647 6.85 -8.53 -4.56
N ALA A 648 6.04 -9.19 -3.72
CA ALA A 648 6.53 -9.96 -2.57
C ALA A 648 7.33 -11.19 -3.05
N VAL A 649 6.86 -11.84 -4.11
CA VAL A 649 7.56 -12.95 -4.78
C VAL A 649 8.76 -12.44 -5.56
N ALA A 650 8.69 -11.31 -6.28
CA ALA A 650 9.84 -10.75 -7.00
C ALA A 650 11.04 -10.51 -6.08
N ARG A 651 10.80 -10.00 -4.87
CA ARG A 651 11.84 -9.80 -3.84
C ARG A 651 12.35 -11.10 -3.21
N GLN A 652 11.55 -12.17 -3.19
CA GLN A 652 12.00 -13.50 -2.77
C GLN A 652 12.74 -14.25 -3.89
N THR A 653 12.50 -13.90 -5.16
CA THR A 653 13.09 -14.55 -6.35
C THR A 653 14.36 -13.88 -6.89
N GLU A 654 14.81 -12.77 -6.29
CA GLU A 654 16.09 -12.14 -6.67
C GLU A 654 17.31 -12.95 -6.21
N ASP A 655 17.15 -13.94 -5.33
CA ASP A 655 18.28 -14.66 -4.74
C ASP A 655 18.74 -15.93 -5.50
N ASP A 656 17.93 -16.62 -6.32
CA ASP A 656 18.42 -17.61 -7.31
C ASP A 656 17.28 -18.10 -8.26
N PRO A 657 17.35 -17.89 -9.58
CA PRO A 657 16.34 -18.35 -10.54
C PRO A 657 16.33 -19.86 -10.81
N ASP A 658 17.36 -20.62 -10.39
CA ASP A 658 17.49 -22.07 -10.65
C ASP A 658 17.38 -22.96 -9.39
N ASP A 659 17.05 -22.38 -8.22
CA ASP A 659 16.84 -23.15 -6.98
C ASP A 659 15.56 -24.02 -7.04
N PRO A 660 15.64 -25.34 -6.71
CA PRO A 660 14.49 -26.22 -6.67
C PRO A 660 13.33 -25.75 -5.76
N ASN A 661 13.60 -25.01 -4.68
CA ASN A 661 12.53 -24.48 -3.81
C ASN A 661 11.84 -23.26 -4.44
N SER A 662 12.58 -22.40 -5.14
CA SER A 662 12.06 -21.31 -5.97
C SER A 662 11.13 -21.81 -7.09
N LEU A 663 11.46 -22.96 -7.71
CA LEU A 663 10.62 -23.58 -8.75
C LEU A 663 9.35 -24.24 -8.19
N ARG A 664 9.42 -24.84 -6.99
CA ARG A 664 8.25 -25.39 -6.27
C ARG A 664 7.32 -24.26 -5.82
N ALA A 665 7.86 -23.14 -5.34
CA ALA A 665 7.11 -21.94 -5.00
C ALA A 665 6.36 -21.33 -6.20
N GLN A 666 6.89 -21.44 -7.42
CA GLN A 666 6.20 -21.00 -8.65
C GLN A 666 4.98 -21.86 -8.99
N LYS A 667 4.99 -23.17 -8.71
CA LYS A 667 3.81 -24.03 -8.83
C LYS A 667 2.76 -23.68 -7.77
N GLU A 668 3.17 -23.46 -6.53
CA GLU A 668 2.27 -23.02 -5.45
C GLU A 668 1.65 -21.66 -5.73
N ALA A 669 2.39 -20.75 -6.38
CA ALA A 669 1.83 -19.49 -6.89
C ALA A 669 0.72 -19.73 -7.93
N GLY A 670 0.90 -20.72 -8.82
CA GLY A 670 -0.16 -21.18 -9.72
C GLY A 670 -1.40 -21.68 -8.97
N ASP A 671 -1.22 -22.46 -7.91
CA ASP A 671 -2.35 -22.96 -7.09
C ASP A 671 -3.11 -21.82 -6.39
N ARG A 672 -2.40 -20.79 -5.91
CA ARG A 672 -2.99 -19.61 -5.27
C ARG A 672 -3.72 -18.71 -6.28
N LEU A 673 -3.17 -18.57 -7.48
CA LEU A 673 -3.85 -17.87 -8.59
C LEU A 673 -5.12 -18.63 -9.01
N TRP A 674 -5.06 -19.96 -9.04
CA TRP A 674 -6.22 -20.77 -9.34
C TRP A 674 -7.32 -20.61 -8.28
N SER A 675 -6.98 -20.69 -6.99
CA SER A 675 -7.94 -20.55 -5.90
C SER A 675 -8.53 -19.14 -5.77
N SER A 676 -7.83 -18.11 -6.26
CA SER A 676 -8.31 -16.72 -6.31
C SER A 676 -9.14 -16.37 -7.57
N GLY A 677 -9.50 -17.37 -8.38
CA GLY A 677 -10.36 -17.18 -9.55
C GLY A 677 -9.64 -16.57 -10.76
N ARG A 678 -8.32 -16.75 -10.85
CA ARG A 678 -7.43 -16.17 -11.89
C ARG A 678 -6.84 -17.26 -12.82
N PRO A 679 -7.65 -17.95 -13.63
CA PRO A 679 -7.25 -19.16 -14.35
C PRO A 679 -6.20 -18.93 -15.44
N ILE A 680 -6.24 -17.78 -16.12
CA ILE A 680 -5.28 -17.44 -17.19
C ILE A 680 -3.87 -17.23 -16.61
N GLU A 681 -3.79 -16.59 -15.45
CA GLU A 681 -2.51 -16.29 -14.80
C GLU A 681 -1.95 -17.53 -14.10
N ALA A 682 -2.83 -18.35 -13.50
CA ALA A 682 -2.46 -19.66 -12.99
C ALA A 682 -1.89 -20.57 -14.09
N GLU A 683 -2.49 -20.60 -15.28
CA GLU A 683 -1.96 -21.38 -16.41
C GLU A 683 -0.54 -20.95 -16.80
N LYS A 684 -0.31 -19.64 -16.92
CA LYS A 684 1.01 -19.09 -17.24
C LYS A 684 2.06 -19.49 -16.20
N ALA A 685 1.69 -19.43 -14.92
CA ALA A 685 2.56 -19.83 -13.82
C ALA A 685 2.91 -21.32 -13.89
N TYR A 686 1.91 -22.20 -14.10
CA TYR A 686 2.16 -23.64 -14.23
C TYR A 686 3.04 -23.99 -15.44
N ARG A 687 2.78 -23.40 -16.62
CA ARG A 687 3.59 -23.68 -17.82
C ARG A 687 5.03 -23.20 -17.66
N LEU A 688 5.24 -22.06 -17.00
CA LEU A 688 6.58 -21.56 -16.69
C LEU A 688 7.31 -22.48 -15.71
N ALA A 689 6.63 -22.90 -14.64
CA ALA A 689 7.18 -23.84 -13.65
C ALA A 689 7.57 -25.18 -14.30
N ILE A 690 6.69 -25.75 -15.15
CA ILE A 690 6.95 -26.97 -15.90
C ILE A 690 8.20 -26.84 -16.78
N GLY A 691 8.29 -25.78 -17.58
CA GLY A 691 9.43 -25.59 -18.48
C GLY A 691 10.78 -25.45 -17.78
N ARG A 692 10.79 -25.01 -16.51
CA ARG A 692 11.98 -24.93 -15.67
C ARG A 692 12.28 -26.25 -14.96
N LEU A 693 11.25 -26.89 -14.38
CA LEU A 693 11.37 -28.19 -13.73
C LEU A 693 11.82 -29.30 -14.70
N GLU A 694 11.41 -29.26 -15.96
CA GLU A 694 11.88 -30.19 -16.99
C GLU A 694 13.38 -30.04 -17.27
N LYS A 695 13.89 -28.80 -17.29
CA LYS A 695 15.33 -28.53 -17.46
C LYS A 695 16.12 -29.02 -16.24
N LEU A 696 15.61 -28.75 -15.03
CA LEU A 696 16.21 -29.22 -13.79
C LEU A 696 16.26 -30.75 -13.74
N SER A 697 15.15 -31.42 -14.06
CA SER A 697 15.08 -32.88 -14.09
C SER A 697 15.99 -33.49 -15.17
N ALA A 698 16.20 -32.81 -16.30
CA ALA A 698 17.15 -33.24 -17.33
C ALA A 698 18.62 -33.09 -16.88
N ALA A 699 18.94 -32.07 -16.07
CA ALA A 699 20.27 -31.86 -15.50
C ALA A 699 20.60 -32.86 -14.38
N SER A 700 19.58 -33.30 -13.63
CA SER A 700 19.71 -34.27 -12.54
C SER A 700 18.87 -35.53 -12.82
N PRO A 701 19.20 -36.34 -13.86
CA PRO A 701 18.34 -37.43 -14.30
C PRO A 701 18.12 -38.48 -13.22
N ASN A 702 19.01 -38.64 -12.24
CA ASN A 702 18.86 -39.63 -11.16
C ASN A 702 18.08 -39.11 -9.94
N SER A 703 17.62 -37.86 -9.94
CA SER A 703 16.84 -37.28 -8.83
C SER A 703 15.36 -37.67 -8.94
N PRO A 704 14.84 -38.54 -8.07
CA PRO A 704 13.43 -38.90 -8.10
C PRO A 704 12.52 -37.74 -7.65
N GLU A 705 13.01 -36.84 -6.81
CA GLU A 705 12.26 -35.67 -6.35
C GLU A 705 11.99 -34.67 -7.48
N ASP A 706 12.98 -34.41 -8.33
CA ASP A 706 12.83 -33.46 -9.44
C ASP A 706 11.89 -34.01 -10.52
N ARG A 707 12.00 -35.32 -10.80
CA ARG A 707 11.04 -36.02 -11.68
C ARG A 707 9.63 -35.95 -11.10
N ARG A 708 9.46 -36.19 -9.79
CA ARG A 708 8.15 -36.12 -9.14
C ARG A 708 7.56 -34.71 -9.20
N ALA A 709 8.37 -33.66 -9.01
CA ALA A 709 7.93 -32.28 -9.10
C ALA A 709 7.37 -31.93 -10.50
N VAL A 710 8.00 -32.44 -11.57
CA VAL A 710 7.48 -32.32 -12.94
C VAL A 710 6.09 -32.96 -13.06
N ALA A 711 5.91 -34.18 -12.55
CA ALA A 711 4.61 -34.87 -12.60
C ALA A 711 3.52 -34.12 -11.81
N VAL A 712 3.85 -33.59 -10.63
CA VAL A 712 2.92 -32.79 -9.80
C VAL A 712 2.48 -31.52 -10.53
N ALA A 713 3.41 -30.81 -11.19
CA ALA A 713 3.09 -29.61 -11.95
C ALA A 713 2.19 -29.90 -13.17
N TYR A 714 2.45 -31.00 -13.89
CA TYR A 714 1.57 -31.44 -14.98
C TYR A 714 0.17 -31.85 -14.51
N ASN A 715 0.05 -32.49 -13.34
CA ASN A 715 -1.25 -32.83 -12.74
C ASN A 715 -2.04 -31.58 -12.31
N ALA A 716 -1.37 -30.54 -11.80
CA ALA A 716 -1.99 -29.27 -11.48
C ALA A 716 -2.49 -28.54 -12.74
N LEU A 717 -1.65 -28.49 -13.79
CA LEU A 717 -2.05 -27.93 -15.09
C LEU A 717 -3.22 -28.70 -15.71
N SER A 718 -3.22 -30.03 -15.63
CA SER A 718 -4.33 -30.87 -16.10
C SER A 718 -5.65 -30.55 -15.37
N SER A 719 -5.61 -30.35 -14.05
CA SER A 719 -6.77 -29.92 -13.25
C SER A 719 -7.34 -28.59 -13.72
N LEU A 720 -6.44 -27.62 -13.93
CA LEU A 720 -6.78 -26.28 -14.40
C LEU A 720 -7.42 -26.31 -15.79
N LEU A 721 -6.82 -27.05 -16.72
CA LEU A 721 -7.31 -27.17 -18.10
C LEU A 721 -8.63 -27.93 -18.17
N GLY A 722 -8.82 -28.96 -17.33
CA GLY A 722 -10.06 -29.70 -17.22
C GLY A 722 -11.22 -28.81 -16.75
N ALA A 723 -11.00 -28.05 -15.69
CA ALA A 723 -12.01 -27.13 -15.14
C ALA A 723 -12.31 -25.93 -16.05
N THR A 724 -11.40 -25.54 -16.94
CA THR A 724 -11.64 -24.52 -17.98
C THR A 724 -12.23 -25.08 -19.28
N GLY A 725 -12.53 -26.40 -19.33
CA GLY A 725 -13.15 -27.06 -20.47
C GLY A 725 -12.21 -27.40 -21.64
N ARG A 726 -10.88 -27.28 -21.45
CA ARG A 726 -9.86 -27.59 -22.47
C ARG A 726 -9.41 -29.04 -22.38
N ILE A 727 -10.36 -29.96 -22.52
CA ILE A 727 -10.18 -31.40 -22.26
C ILE A 727 -9.00 -32.04 -23.03
N PRO A 728 -8.76 -31.76 -24.34
CA PRO A 728 -7.63 -32.35 -25.06
C PRO A 728 -6.26 -31.96 -24.48
N GLU A 729 -6.11 -30.71 -24.02
CA GLU A 729 -4.86 -30.25 -23.42
C GLU A 729 -4.69 -30.74 -21.98
N ALA A 730 -5.81 -30.86 -21.25
CA ALA A 730 -5.84 -31.49 -19.92
C ALA A 730 -5.42 -32.96 -19.99
N GLU A 731 -5.89 -33.69 -20.99
CA GLU A 731 -5.50 -35.08 -21.28
C GLU A 731 -4.00 -35.17 -21.58
N GLN A 732 -3.48 -34.31 -22.45
CA GLN A 732 -2.05 -34.29 -22.79
C GLN A 732 -1.17 -34.03 -21.56
N ALA A 733 -1.55 -33.07 -20.70
CA ALA A 733 -0.84 -32.79 -19.46
C ALA A 733 -0.89 -34.00 -18.50
N CYS A 734 -2.05 -34.64 -18.36
CA CYS A 734 -2.21 -35.83 -17.52
C CYS A 734 -1.37 -37.01 -18.02
N GLN A 735 -1.32 -37.22 -19.35
CA GLN A 735 -0.49 -38.27 -19.96
C GLN A 735 1.00 -38.03 -19.71
N ARG A 736 1.47 -36.77 -19.75
CA ARG A 736 2.86 -36.43 -19.42
C ARG A 736 3.19 -36.73 -17.95
N ALA A 737 2.30 -36.35 -17.01
CA ALA A 737 2.46 -36.71 -15.60
C ALA A 737 2.51 -38.23 -15.39
N ARG A 738 1.62 -38.96 -16.08
CA ARG A 738 1.53 -40.42 -16.02
C ARG A 738 2.83 -41.10 -16.44
N VAL A 739 3.41 -40.73 -17.59
CA VAL A 739 4.67 -41.32 -18.08
C VAL A 739 5.81 -41.12 -17.07
N VAL A 740 5.87 -39.95 -16.43
CA VAL A 740 6.87 -39.66 -15.39
C VAL A 740 6.64 -40.53 -14.15
N ASN A 741 5.40 -40.65 -13.69
CA ASN A 741 5.04 -41.48 -12.54
C ASN A 741 5.18 -42.99 -12.78
N GLU A 742 4.90 -43.48 -14.01
CA GLU A 742 5.15 -44.87 -14.41
C GLU A 742 6.63 -45.21 -14.30
N LYS A 743 7.49 -44.32 -14.80
CA LYS A 743 8.94 -44.49 -14.70
C LYS A 743 9.43 -44.42 -13.25
N LEU A 744 8.90 -43.51 -12.43
CA LEU A 744 9.24 -43.44 -11.00
C LEU A 744 8.83 -44.71 -10.25
N ALA A 745 7.64 -45.25 -10.51
CA ALA A 745 7.18 -46.48 -9.89
C ALA A 745 8.00 -47.71 -10.33
N ALA A 746 8.43 -47.75 -11.59
CA ALA A 746 9.28 -48.83 -12.12
C ALA A 746 10.73 -48.76 -11.60
N ASP A 747 11.32 -47.56 -11.55
CA ASP A 747 12.69 -47.34 -11.09
C ASP A 747 12.80 -47.52 -9.56
N PHE A 748 11.73 -47.25 -8.81
CA PHE A 748 11.72 -47.29 -7.33
C PHE A 748 10.52 -48.08 -6.76
N PRO A 749 10.43 -49.40 -6.99
CA PRO A 749 9.27 -50.21 -6.62
C PRO A 749 9.04 -50.35 -5.11
N ALA A 750 10.06 -50.09 -4.29
CA ALA A 750 9.97 -50.12 -2.83
C ALA A 750 9.34 -48.85 -2.22
N VAL A 751 9.17 -47.77 -3.01
CA VAL A 751 8.64 -46.50 -2.53
C VAL A 751 7.15 -46.41 -2.87
N THR A 752 6.30 -46.73 -1.89
CA THR A 752 4.83 -46.77 -2.05
C THR A 752 4.24 -45.47 -2.60
N LEU A 753 4.85 -44.32 -2.26
CA LEU A 753 4.40 -42.99 -2.70
C LEU A 753 4.30 -42.86 -4.22
N TYR A 754 5.25 -43.41 -4.99
CA TYR A 754 5.22 -43.28 -6.46
C TYR A 754 4.12 -44.12 -7.09
N ARG A 755 3.82 -45.29 -6.49
CA ARG A 755 2.66 -46.11 -6.89
C ARG A 755 1.35 -45.35 -6.61
N THR A 756 1.28 -44.62 -5.50
CA THR A 756 0.13 -43.75 -5.16
C THR A 756 0.00 -42.55 -6.12
N ASP A 757 1.10 -41.89 -6.48
CA ASP A 757 1.08 -40.78 -7.46
C ASP A 757 0.66 -41.26 -8.86
N LEU A 758 1.10 -42.46 -9.26
CA LEU A 758 0.67 -43.10 -10.51
C LEU A 758 -0.82 -43.45 -10.47
N PHE A 759 -1.31 -44.01 -9.36
CA PHE A 759 -2.74 -44.27 -9.14
C PHE A 759 -3.58 -43.00 -9.34
N HIS A 760 -3.21 -41.88 -8.71
CA HIS A 760 -3.93 -40.62 -8.85
C HIS A 760 -3.90 -40.07 -10.28
N SER A 761 -2.79 -40.28 -11.00
CA SER A 761 -2.67 -39.86 -12.41
C SER A 761 -3.57 -40.70 -13.33
N GLN A 762 -3.69 -42.01 -13.07
CA GLN A 762 -4.58 -42.91 -13.81
C GLN A 762 -6.06 -42.63 -13.54
N ARG A 763 -6.43 -42.40 -12.27
CA ARG A 763 -7.80 -42.03 -11.90
C ARG A 763 -8.23 -40.73 -12.58
N ARG A 764 -7.36 -39.72 -12.56
CA ARG A 764 -7.60 -38.42 -13.22
C ARG A 764 -7.74 -38.54 -14.73
N LEU A 765 -6.92 -39.37 -15.37
CA LEU A 765 -7.06 -39.66 -16.79
C LEU A 765 -8.43 -40.31 -17.08
N GLY A 766 -8.84 -41.25 -16.24
CA GLY A 766 -10.19 -41.83 -16.28
C GLY A 766 -11.28 -40.77 -16.20
N ASP A 767 -11.20 -39.85 -15.24
CA ASP A 767 -12.20 -38.78 -15.04
C ASP A 767 -12.31 -37.85 -16.27
N LEU A 768 -11.17 -37.50 -16.89
CA LEU A 768 -11.14 -36.68 -18.11
C LEU A 768 -11.74 -37.42 -19.32
N LEU A 769 -11.41 -38.70 -19.49
CA LEU A 769 -11.93 -39.53 -20.58
C LEU A 769 -13.42 -39.82 -20.42
N LEU A 770 -13.86 -40.01 -19.18
CA LEU A 770 -15.26 -40.20 -18.83
C LEU A 770 -16.07 -38.96 -19.19
N GLY A 771 -15.61 -37.77 -18.78
CA GLY A 771 -16.24 -36.50 -19.16
C GLY A 771 -16.22 -36.21 -20.67
N ALA A 772 -15.25 -36.77 -21.41
CA ALA A 772 -15.20 -36.69 -22.87
C ALA A 772 -16.12 -37.69 -23.60
N GLY A 773 -16.80 -38.58 -22.88
CA GLY A 773 -17.62 -39.66 -23.45
C GLY A 773 -16.82 -40.79 -24.10
N ARG A 774 -15.52 -40.93 -23.79
CA ARG A 774 -14.64 -42.00 -24.29
C ARG A 774 -14.65 -43.19 -23.32
N TYR A 775 -15.81 -43.81 -23.15
CA TYR A 775 -16.05 -44.82 -22.10
C TYR A 775 -15.09 -46.02 -22.10
N PRO A 776 -14.73 -46.63 -23.25
CA PRO A 776 -13.76 -47.73 -23.27
C PRO A 776 -12.34 -47.32 -22.81
N ASP A 777 -11.93 -46.09 -23.13
CA ASP A 777 -10.63 -45.57 -22.70
C ASP A 777 -10.64 -45.25 -21.20
N ALA A 778 -11.76 -44.71 -20.70
CA ALA A 778 -11.98 -44.48 -19.27
C ALA A 778 -11.98 -45.81 -18.48
N GLU A 779 -12.63 -46.85 -18.99
CA GLU A 779 -12.61 -48.21 -18.43
C GLU A 779 -11.18 -48.72 -18.27
N SER A 780 -10.35 -48.58 -19.32
CA SER A 780 -8.95 -49.00 -19.29
C SER A 780 -8.16 -48.22 -18.23
N ALA A 781 -8.34 -46.89 -18.16
CA ALA A 781 -7.64 -46.05 -17.20
C ALA A 781 -8.02 -46.38 -15.74
N TYR A 782 -9.32 -46.56 -15.45
CA TYR A 782 -9.75 -46.96 -14.12
C TYR A 782 -9.35 -48.38 -13.75
N SER A 783 -9.29 -49.31 -14.71
CA SER A 783 -8.80 -50.67 -14.44
C SER A 783 -7.33 -50.65 -14.03
N GLN A 784 -6.49 -49.86 -14.70
CA GLN A 784 -5.11 -49.65 -14.30
C GLN A 784 -5.01 -48.95 -12.94
N ALA A 785 -5.89 -48.01 -12.62
CA ALA A 785 -5.95 -47.40 -11.29
C ALA A 785 -6.30 -48.44 -10.20
N ILE A 786 -7.29 -49.30 -10.43
CA ILE A 786 -7.72 -50.34 -9.49
C ILE A 786 -6.64 -51.40 -9.28
N GLU A 787 -5.88 -51.77 -10.32
CA GLU A 787 -4.71 -52.65 -10.16
C GLU A 787 -3.63 -52.03 -9.25
N LEU A 788 -3.48 -50.71 -9.29
CA LEU A 788 -2.53 -49.98 -8.45
C LEU A 788 -3.01 -49.86 -7.01
N ASN A 789 -4.31 -49.61 -6.80
CA ASN A 789 -4.97 -49.53 -5.50
C ASN A 789 -6.38 -50.16 -5.52
N PRO A 790 -6.50 -51.47 -5.21
CA PRO A 790 -7.77 -52.18 -5.30
C PRO A 790 -8.76 -51.83 -4.18
N ASP A 791 -8.29 -51.13 -3.14
CA ASP A 791 -9.09 -50.77 -1.98
C ASP A 791 -9.75 -49.38 -2.12
N ASP A 792 -9.55 -48.67 -3.24
CA ASP A 792 -10.16 -47.36 -3.49
C ASP A 792 -11.58 -47.48 -4.06
N PRO A 793 -12.65 -47.24 -3.27
CA PRO A 793 -14.02 -47.43 -3.73
C PRO A 793 -14.45 -46.39 -4.77
N GLU A 794 -13.82 -45.22 -4.83
CA GLU A 794 -14.16 -44.17 -5.80
C GLU A 794 -13.77 -44.64 -7.21
N ALA A 795 -12.59 -45.24 -7.38
CA ALA A 795 -12.17 -45.83 -8.64
C ALA A 795 -13.14 -46.93 -9.13
N TRP A 796 -13.62 -47.79 -8.21
CA TRP A 796 -14.66 -48.79 -8.53
C TRP A 796 -15.99 -48.12 -8.95
N CYS A 797 -16.47 -47.12 -8.20
CA CYS A 797 -17.70 -46.38 -8.56
C CYS A 797 -17.58 -45.68 -9.92
N ARG A 798 -16.44 -45.05 -10.21
CA ARG A 798 -16.20 -44.33 -11.47
C ARG A 798 -16.11 -45.28 -12.66
N ARG A 799 -15.48 -46.45 -12.48
CA ARG A 799 -15.46 -47.51 -13.52
C ARG A 799 -16.84 -48.14 -13.71
N ALA A 800 -17.60 -48.37 -12.65
CA ALA A 800 -18.98 -48.83 -12.71
C ALA A 800 -19.85 -47.89 -13.56
N PHE A 801 -19.66 -46.59 -13.36
CA PHE A 801 -20.34 -45.56 -14.14
C PHE A 801 -19.92 -45.59 -15.62
N ALA A 802 -18.63 -45.76 -15.92
CA ALA A 802 -18.15 -45.95 -17.29
C ALA A 802 -18.75 -47.21 -17.95
N TYR A 803 -18.87 -48.32 -17.21
CA TYR A 803 -19.53 -49.54 -17.69
C TYR A 803 -21.01 -49.32 -17.98
N SER A 804 -21.72 -48.62 -17.10
CA SER A 804 -23.13 -48.28 -17.28
C SER A 804 -23.33 -47.47 -18.57
N ALA A 805 -22.52 -46.43 -18.76
CA ALA A 805 -22.56 -45.59 -19.96
C ALA A 805 -22.13 -46.32 -21.25
N ALA A 806 -21.25 -47.33 -21.13
CA ALA A 806 -20.84 -48.19 -22.24
C ALA A 806 -21.83 -49.33 -22.57
N GLY A 807 -22.97 -49.41 -21.87
CA GLY A 807 -23.97 -50.47 -22.08
C GLY A 807 -23.55 -51.83 -21.53
N GLN A 808 -22.73 -51.88 -20.48
CA GLN A 808 -22.26 -53.10 -19.80
C GLN A 808 -22.79 -53.18 -18.36
N PRO A 809 -24.12 -53.31 -18.16
CA PRO A 809 -24.75 -53.09 -16.86
C PRO A 809 -24.43 -54.19 -15.82
N GLU A 810 -24.12 -55.42 -16.25
CA GLU A 810 -23.70 -56.49 -15.32
C GLU A 810 -22.33 -56.20 -14.67
N LYS A 811 -21.39 -55.64 -15.44
CA LYS A 811 -20.09 -55.21 -14.91
C LYS A 811 -20.22 -53.99 -14.01
N ALA A 812 -21.10 -53.06 -14.37
CA ALA A 812 -21.42 -51.89 -13.54
C ALA A 812 -21.96 -52.32 -12.16
N LEU A 813 -22.90 -53.28 -12.14
CA LEU A 813 -23.44 -53.82 -10.89
C LEU A 813 -22.34 -54.42 -10.01
N ALA A 814 -21.48 -55.27 -10.58
CA ALA A 814 -20.39 -55.91 -9.83
C ALA A 814 -19.43 -54.89 -9.20
N ASP A 815 -19.08 -53.83 -9.93
CA ASP A 815 -18.20 -52.77 -9.44
C ASP A 815 -18.87 -51.89 -8.36
N TYR A 816 -20.15 -51.56 -8.50
CA TYR A 816 -20.89 -50.83 -7.46
C TYR A 816 -21.05 -51.67 -6.17
N GLU A 817 -21.33 -52.96 -6.29
CA GLU A 817 -21.37 -53.88 -5.14
C GLU A 817 -20.01 -53.99 -4.45
N LYS A 818 -18.93 -54.02 -5.23
CA LYS A 818 -17.57 -54.02 -4.71
C LYS A 818 -17.27 -52.74 -3.93
N ALA A 819 -17.66 -51.57 -4.45
CA ALA A 819 -17.47 -50.28 -3.78
C ALA A 819 -18.21 -50.19 -2.44
N VAL A 820 -19.47 -50.68 -2.38
CA VAL A 820 -20.26 -50.76 -1.14
C VAL A 820 -19.62 -51.72 -0.13
N THR A 821 -19.07 -52.84 -0.61
CA THR A 821 -18.39 -53.83 0.25
C THR A 821 -17.10 -53.28 0.85
N LEU A 822 -16.34 -52.48 0.09
CA LEU A 822 -15.09 -51.87 0.55
C LEU A 822 -15.32 -50.81 1.63
N ILE A 823 -16.36 -49.97 1.48
CA ILE A 823 -16.72 -48.98 2.51
C ILE A 823 -18.23 -49.03 2.81
N PRO A 824 -18.67 -49.89 3.75
CA PRO A 824 -20.07 -50.01 4.16
C PRO A 824 -20.65 -48.74 4.80
N ALA A 825 -19.80 -47.79 5.21
CA ALA A 825 -20.23 -46.50 5.76
C ALA A 825 -20.29 -45.38 4.71
N SER A 826 -20.00 -45.66 3.43
CA SER A 826 -19.99 -44.64 2.38
C SER A 826 -21.41 -44.36 1.88
N ALA A 827 -21.97 -43.20 2.23
CA ALA A 827 -23.26 -42.76 1.74
C ALA A 827 -23.28 -42.66 0.20
N GLU A 828 -22.17 -42.22 -0.41
CA GLU A 828 -22.05 -42.07 -1.86
C GLU A 828 -22.08 -43.42 -2.59
N ALA A 829 -21.39 -44.44 -2.08
CA ALA A 829 -21.41 -45.78 -2.67
C ALA A 829 -22.83 -46.40 -2.62
N HIS A 830 -23.51 -46.24 -1.48
CA HIS A 830 -24.91 -46.68 -1.33
C HIS A 830 -25.85 -45.92 -2.26
N ASN A 831 -25.66 -44.60 -2.38
CA ASN A 831 -26.44 -43.75 -3.28
C ASN A 831 -26.26 -44.14 -4.75
N ASN A 832 -25.03 -44.36 -5.21
CA ASN A 832 -24.74 -44.68 -6.60
C ASN A 832 -25.29 -46.06 -6.99
N LEU A 833 -25.16 -47.07 -6.11
CA LEU A 833 -25.76 -48.39 -6.34
C LEU A 833 -27.30 -48.33 -6.32
N ALA A 834 -27.87 -47.57 -5.37
CA ALA A 834 -29.32 -47.38 -5.30
C ALA A 834 -29.88 -46.70 -6.56
N TRP A 835 -29.21 -45.65 -7.03
CA TRP A 835 -29.54 -44.96 -8.27
C TRP A 835 -29.50 -45.91 -9.46
N PHE A 836 -28.41 -46.67 -9.61
CA PHE A 836 -28.26 -47.65 -10.69
C PHE A 836 -29.39 -48.69 -10.70
N LEU A 837 -29.71 -49.30 -9.55
CA LEU A 837 -30.78 -50.29 -9.43
C LEU A 837 -32.17 -49.70 -9.66
N ALA A 838 -32.40 -48.43 -9.31
CA ALA A 838 -33.70 -47.76 -9.51
C ALA A 838 -33.91 -47.30 -10.97
N THR A 839 -32.82 -46.91 -11.65
CA THR A 839 -32.88 -46.25 -12.96
C THR A 839 -32.49 -47.15 -14.12
N SER A 840 -31.92 -48.33 -13.86
CA SER A 840 -31.52 -49.29 -14.90
C SER A 840 -32.64 -49.52 -15.92
N SER A 841 -32.25 -49.50 -17.20
CA SER A 841 -33.11 -49.84 -18.34
C SER A 841 -33.26 -51.35 -18.52
N ASP A 842 -32.39 -52.16 -17.91
CA ASP A 842 -32.52 -53.61 -17.89
C ASP A 842 -33.47 -54.03 -16.76
N GLY A 843 -34.65 -54.53 -17.14
CA GLY A 843 -35.67 -54.98 -16.20
C GLY A 843 -35.24 -56.13 -15.29
N ASN A 844 -34.21 -56.90 -15.66
CA ASN A 844 -33.66 -57.96 -14.81
C ASN A 844 -32.74 -57.42 -13.70
N LEU A 845 -32.15 -56.23 -13.92
CA LEU A 845 -31.24 -55.58 -12.97
C LEU A 845 -31.96 -54.51 -12.14
N ARG A 846 -33.16 -54.07 -12.57
CA ARG A 846 -34.00 -53.14 -11.81
C ARG A 846 -34.61 -53.85 -10.59
N ASP A 847 -34.11 -53.50 -9.40
CA ASP A 847 -34.60 -54.02 -8.12
C ASP A 847 -35.05 -52.86 -7.21
N PRO A 848 -36.34 -52.47 -7.27
CA PRO A 848 -36.85 -51.34 -6.50
C PRO A 848 -36.76 -51.53 -4.99
N ARG A 849 -36.82 -52.77 -4.49
CA ARG A 849 -36.76 -53.06 -3.05
C ARG A 849 -35.35 -52.86 -2.53
N ARG A 850 -34.37 -53.44 -3.22
CA ARG A 850 -32.96 -53.28 -2.87
C ARG A 850 -32.49 -51.84 -3.06
N ALA A 851 -32.93 -51.17 -4.12
CA ALA A 851 -32.67 -49.75 -4.33
C ALA A 851 -33.20 -48.89 -3.16
N LEU A 852 -34.41 -49.19 -2.67
CA LEU A 852 -35.02 -48.47 -1.56
C LEU A 852 -34.27 -48.66 -0.23
N GLU A 853 -33.82 -49.89 0.07
CA GLU A 853 -33.01 -50.17 1.26
C GLU A 853 -31.69 -49.39 1.23
N LEU A 854 -30.99 -49.42 0.10
CA LEU A 854 -29.72 -48.73 -0.09
C LEU A 854 -29.89 -47.20 -0.07
N ALA A 855 -30.95 -46.66 -0.67
CA ALA A 855 -31.22 -45.23 -0.65
C ALA A 855 -31.56 -44.73 0.76
N LYS A 856 -32.34 -45.49 1.54
CA LYS A 856 -32.58 -45.19 2.96
C LYS A 856 -31.27 -45.18 3.74
N LYS A 857 -30.39 -46.14 3.47
CA LYS A 857 -29.08 -46.20 4.12
C LYS A 857 -28.19 -45.02 3.73
N ALA A 858 -28.22 -44.60 2.47
CA ALA A 858 -27.50 -43.40 2.01
C ALA A 858 -27.98 -42.13 2.72
N VAL A 859 -29.29 -41.94 2.89
CA VAL A 859 -29.86 -40.81 3.62
C VAL A 859 -29.55 -40.85 5.12
N GLU A 860 -29.56 -42.03 5.73
CA GLU A 860 -29.16 -42.22 7.14
C GLU A 860 -27.71 -41.81 7.37
N LEU A 861 -26.81 -42.19 6.45
CA LEU A 861 -25.38 -41.89 6.52
C LEU A 861 -25.07 -40.43 6.17
N ALA A 862 -25.74 -39.86 5.16
CA ALA A 862 -25.59 -38.45 4.77
C ALA A 862 -26.89 -37.91 4.12
N PRO A 863 -27.70 -37.12 4.85
CA PRO A 863 -28.96 -36.58 4.34
C PRO A 863 -28.71 -35.33 3.47
N GLN A 864 -28.30 -35.55 2.22
CA GLN A 864 -28.00 -34.51 1.22
C GLN A 864 -29.06 -34.51 0.12
N GLY A 865 -29.15 -33.43 -0.67
CA GLY A 865 -30.14 -33.33 -1.75
C GLY A 865 -30.12 -34.54 -2.70
N ASN A 866 -28.93 -34.96 -3.14
CA ASN A 866 -28.75 -36.12 -4.01
C ASN A 866 -29.21 -37.47 -3.39
N SER A 867 -29.01 -37.68 -2.08
CA SER A 867 -29.48 -38.91 -1.42
C SER A 867 -30.99 -38.93 -1.22
N TRP A 868 -31.59 -37.76 -0.97
CA TRP A 868 -33.05 -37.60 -0.97
C TRP A 868 -33.67 -37.74 -2.36
N ASN A 869 -33.00 -37.26 -3.41
CA ASN A 869 -33.40 -37.46 -4.81
C ASN A 869 -33.45 -38.96 -5.15
N THR A 870 -32.36 -39.69 -4.93
CA THR A 870 -32.29 -41.14 -5.16
C THR A 870 -33.34 -41.90 -4.34
N LEU A 871 -33.57 -41.49 -3.08
CA LEU A 871 -34.62 -42.07 -2.25
C LEU A 871 -36.02 -41.83 -2.81
N GLY A 872 -36.29 -40.63 -3.32
CA GLY A 872 -37.54 -40.31 -4.00
C GLY A 872 -37.77 -41.16 -5.26
N VAL A 873 -36.73 -41.34 -6.08
CA VAL A 873 -36.77 -42.22 -7.25
C VAL A 873 -37.01 -43.67 -6.86
N ALA A 874 -36.36 -44.16 -5.80
CA ALA A 874 -36.56 -45.51 -5.30
C ALA A 874 -37.98 -45.73 -4.77
N TYR A 875 -38.54 -44.77 -4.02
CA TYR A 875 -39.94 -44.81 -3.58
C TYR A 875 -40.93 -44.83 -4.74
N TYR A 876 -40.68 -44.01 -5.78
CA TYR A 876 -41.47 -44.06 -7.00
C TYR A 876 -41.40 -45.45 -7.63
N ARG A 877 -40.20 -46.00 -7.87
CA ARG A 877 -40.05 -47.34 -8.47
C ARG A 877 -40.66 -48.47 -7.63
N ALA A 878 -40.75 -48.28 -6.31
CA ALA A 878 -41.40 -49.22 -5.39
C ALA A 878 -42.94 -49.09 -5.32
N GLY A 879 -43.53 -48.09 -5.97
CA GLY A 879 -44.98 -47.83 -5.96
C GLY A 879 -45.46 -46.98 -4.77
N GLU A 880 -44.55 -46.41 -4.00
CA GLU A 880 -44.84 -45.59 -2.82
C GLU A 880 -44.88 -44.09 -3.18
N TRP A 881 -45.84 -43.71 -4.04
CA TRP A 881 -45.89 -42.38 -4.67
C TRP A 881 -45.91 -41.21 -3.69
N LYS A 882 -46.54 -41.37 -2.52
CA LYS A 882 -46.62 -40.31 -1.51
C LYS A 882 -45.27 -40.06 -0.84
N ALA A 883 -44.59 -41.14 -0.47
CA ALA A 883 -43.23 -41.07 0.08
C ALA A 883 -42.23 -40.54 -0.96
N ALA A 884 -42.45 -40.86 -2.24
CA ALA A 884 -41.66 -40.30 -3.35
C ALA A 884 -41.76 -38.77 -3.40
N ILE A 885 -42.97 -38.21 -3.37
CA ILE A 885 -43.19 -36.75 -3.41
C ILE A 885 -42.55 -36.07 -2.18
N GLU A 886 -42.71 -36.64 -0.98
CA GLU A 886 -42.12 -36.10 0.24
C GLU A 886 -40.58 -36.08 0.17
N ALA A 887 -39.97 -37.17 -0.31
CA ALA A 887 -38.52 -37.27 -0.46
C ALA A 887 -37.97 -36.32 -1.54
N LEU A 888 -38.64 -36.20 -2.69
CA LEU A 888 -38.23 -35.29 -3.77
C LEU A 888 -38.40 -33.82 -3.38
N ASN A 889 -39.46 -33.44 -2.65
CA ASN A 889 -39.57 -32.09 -2.09
C ASN A 889 -38.42 -31.76 -1.15
N LYS A 890 -38.04 -32.72 -0.30
CA LYS A 890 -36.92 -32.56 0.62
C LYS A 890 -35.57 -32.50 -0.11
N SER A 891 -35.42 -33.20 -1.23
CA SER A 891 -34.27 -33.02 -2.14
C SER A 891 -34.19 -31.56 -2.62
N MET A 892 -35.29 -31.01 -3.13
CA MET A 892 -35.34 -29.63 -3.64
C MET A 892 -35.06 -28.56 -2.58
N ASP A 893 -35.55 -28.75 -1.36
CA ASP A 893 -35.27 -27.86 -0.22
C ASP A 893 -33.77 -27.82 0.11
N LEU A 894 -33.07 -28.94 -0.09
CA LEU A 894 -31.64 -29.08 0.20
C LEU A 894 -30.73 -28.71 -1.00
N SER A 895 -31.26 -28.69 -2.23
CA SER A 895 -30.50 -28.49 -3.47
C SER A 895 -30.70 -27.12 -4.13
N ASN A 896 -31.22 -26.12 -3.41
CA ASN A 896 -31.54 -24.79 -3.94
C ASN A 896 -32.53 -24.82 -5.14
N GLY A 897 -33.57 -25.64 -5.03
CA GLY A 897 -34.73 -25.59 -5.93
C GLY A 897 -34.89 -26.78 -6.89
N GLY A 898 -34.06 -27.83 -6.77
CA GLY A 898 -34.19 -29.07 -7.52
C GLY A 898 -33.54 -29.10 -8.90
N ASP A 899 -33.34 -30.30 -9.42
CA ASP A 899 -32.91 -30.55 -10.80
C ASP A 899 -34.03 -31.14 -11.67
N ALA A 900 -33.74 -31.38 -12.96
CA ALA A 900 -34.74 -31.96 -13.85
C ALA A 900 -35.16 -33.39 -13.48
N PHE A 901 -34.31 -34.17 -12.79
CA PHE A 901 -34.71 -35.50 -12.30
C PHE A 901 -35.76 -35.36 -11.19
N ASP A 902 -35.56 -34.45 -10.23
CA ASP A 902 -36.55 -34.15 -9.20
C ASP A 902 -37.91 -33.83 -9.85
N PHE A 903 -37.91 -32.95 -10.86
CA PHE A 903 -39.13 -32.50 -11.52
C PHE A 903 -39.83 -33.59 -12.35
N PHE A 904 -39.08 -34.40 -13.11
CA PHE A 904 -39.69 -35.49 -13.89
C PHE A 904 -40.30 -36.57 -12.97
N PHE A 905 -39.62 -36.95 -11.89
CA PHE A 905 -40.15 -37.95 -10.97
C PHE A 905 -41.31 -37.41 -10.11
N LEU A 906 -41.33 -36.10 -9.79
CA LEU A 906 -42.50 -35.45 -9.19
C LEU A 906 -43.70 -35.47 -10.13
N ALA A 907 -43.49 -35.13 -11.41
CA ALA A 907 -44.56 -35.17 -12.42
C ALA A 907 -45.19 -36.56 -12.52
N MET A 908 -44.34 -37.59 -12.64
CA MET A 908 -44.80 -38.97 -12.72
C MET A 908 -45.48 -39.43 -11.42
N ALA A 909 -44.97 -39.06 -10.24
CA ALA A 909 -45.56 -39.44 -8.95
C ALA A 909 -46.93 -38.79 -8.71
N HIS A 910 -47.10 -37.51 -9.04
CA HIS A 910 -48.39 -36.80 -8.95
C HIS A 910 -49.42 -37.40 -9.92
N TRP A 911 -48.99 -37.78 -11.13
CA TRP A 911 -49.86 -38.45 -12.10
C TRP A 911 -50.39 -39.78 -11.58
N GLN A 912 -49.53 -40.61 -10.98
CA GLN A 912 -49.92 -41.88 -10.38
C GLN A 912 -50.86 -41.72 -9.16
N GLN A 913 -50.83 -40.57 -8.48
CA GLN A 913 -51.79 -40.22 -7.43
C GLN A 913 -53.11 -39.64 -7.97
N GLY A 914 -53.21 -39.39 -9.27
CA GLY A 914 -54.38 -38.80 -9.91
C GLY A 914 -54.42 -37.27 -9.90
N ASP A 915 -53.35 -36.60 -9.45
CA ASP A 915 -53.22 -35.14 -9.46
C ASP A 915 -52.60 -34.66 -10.78
N LYS A 916 -53.45 -34.58 -11.81
CA LYS A 916 -53.01 -34.29 -13.19
C LYS A 916 -52.49 -32.87 -13.38
N ASP A 917 -53.07 -31.90 -12.66
CA ASP A 917 -52.70 -30.49 -12.78
C ASP A 917 -51.29 -30.26 -12.22
N GLU A 918 -51.00 -30.83 -11.05
CA GLU A 918 -49.67 -30.72 -10.44
C GLU A 918 -48.64 -31.56 -11.23
N ALA A 919 -49.04 -32.71 -11.79
CA ALA A 919 -48.20 -33.51 -12.68
C ALA A 919 -47.74 -32.74 -13.92
N GLN A 920 -48.67 -32.06 -14.60
CA GLN A 920 -48.37 -31.25 -15.78
C GLN A 920 -47.44 -30.08 -15.45
N LYS A 921 -47.68 -29.40 -14.33
CA LYS A 921 -46.86 -28.28 -13.85
C LYS A 921 -45.41 -28.68 -13.58
N TRP A 922 -45.18 -29.83 -12.94
CA TRP A 922 -43.82 -30.33 -12.71
C TRP A 922 -43.14 -30.77 -14.01
N HIS A 923 -43.88 -31.37 -14.94
CA HIS A 923 -43.36 -31.72 -16.26
C HIS A 923 -42.91 -30.49 -17.05
N GLU A 924 -43.73 -29.43 -17.10
CA GLU A 924 -43.38 -28.17 -17.75
C GLU A 924 -42.15 -27.52 -17.11
N LYS A 925 -42.06 -27.56 -15.78
CA LYS A 925 -40.91 -27.06 -15.03
C LYS A 925 -39.63 -27.84 -15.36
N ALA A 926 -39.73 -29.17 -15.55
CA ALA A 926 -38.62 -30.01 -16.00
C ALA A 926 -38.12 -29.63 -17.39
N VAL A 927 -39.05 -29.45 -18.35
CA VAL A 927 -38.72 -29.05 -19.72
C VAL A 927 -38.09 -27.66 -19.76
N GLN A 928 -38.64 -26.69 -19.01
CA GLN A 928 -38.08 -25.34 -18.91
C GLN A 928 -36.67 -25.35 -18.29
N TRP A 929 -36.43 -26.19 -17.28
CA TRP A 929 -35.11 -26.36 -16.69
C TRP A 929 -34.11 -26.92 -17.71
N MET A 930 -34.50 -27.94 -18.50
CA MET A 930 -33.65 -28.49 -19.55
C MET A 930 -33.33 -27.45 -20.64
N GLN A 931 -34.31 -26.65 -21.07
CA GLN A 931 -34.09 -25.57 -22.04
C GLN A 931 -33.13 -24.51 -21.51
N LYS A 932 -33.30 -24.10 -20.25
CA LYS A 932 -32.42 -23.11 -19.61
C LYS A 932 -30.98 -23.60 -19.46
N ASN A 933 -30.78 -24.91 -19.35
CA ASN A 933 -29.47 -25.54 -19.16
C ASN A 933 -28.94 -26.25 -20.41
N GLU A 934 -29.50 -25.97 -21.60
CA GLU A 934 -29.19 -26.70 -22.84
C GLU A 934 -27.69 -26.69 -23.19
N GLU A 935 -27.01 -25.55 -23.03
CA GLU A 935 -25.57 -25.46 -23.30
C GLU A 935 -24.70 -26.23 -22.32
N ALA A 936 -25.14 -26.35 -21.06
CA ALA A 936 -24.46 -27.16 -20.05
C ALA A 936 -24.67 -28.66 -20.32
N LEU A 937 -25.90 -29.05 -20.67
CA LEU A 937 -26.25 -30.42 -21.03
C LEU A 937 -25.53 -30.92 -22.30
N LYS A 938 -25.31 -30.04 -23.29
CA LYS A 938 -24.50 -30.38 -24.48
C LYS A 938 -23.05 -30.78 -24.14
N LYS A 939 -22.53 -30.36 -22.99
CA LYS A 939 -21.18 -30.69 -22.50
C LYS A 939 -21.15 -32.01 -21.71
N ASP A 940 -22.27 -32.41 -21.12
CA ASP A 940 -22.46 -33.67 -20.39
C ASP A 940 -23.44 -34.59 -21.13
N LYS A 941 -22.93 -35.23 -22.19
CA LYS A 941 -23.73 -36.04 -23.11
C LYS A 941 -24.50 -37.16 -22.43
N MET A 942 -23.95 -37.72 -21.36
CA MET A 942 -24.57 -38.84 -20.66
C MET A 942 -25.75 -38.35 -19.82
N HIS A 943 -25.58 -37.25 -19.08
CA HIS A 943 -26.65 -36.65 -18.29
C HIS A 943 -27.80 -36.14 -19.19
N ASP A 944 -27.49 -35.61 -20.37
CA ASP A 944 -28.46 -35.23 -21.41
C ASP A 944 -29.24 -36.45 -21.95
N GLU A 945 -28.56 -37.58 -22.19
CA GLU A 945 -29.20 -38.81 -22.68
C GLU A 945 -30.16 -39.42 -21.64
N GLU A 946 -29.76 -39.46 -20.36
CA GLU A 946 -30.63 -39.94 -19.28
C GLU A 946 -31.84 -39.03 -19.06
N LEU A 947 -31.66 -37.71 -19.06
CA LEU A 947 -32.77 -36.76 -18.94
C LEU A 947 -33.75 -36.88 -20.11
N ARG A 948 -33.27 -37.09 -21.34
CA ARG A 948 -34.13 -37.35 -22.51
C ARG A 948 -34.90 -38.65 -22.38
N ARG A 949 -34.29 -39.71 -21.84
CA ARG A 949 -34.97 -40.98 -21.56
C ARG A 949 -36.11 -40.78 -20.56
N PHE A 950 -35.85 -40.08 -19.45
CA PHE A 950 -36.89 -39.83 -18.43
C PHE A 950 -37.96 -38.85 -18.89
N ARG A 951 -37.59 -37.90 -19.74
CA ARG A 951 -38.55 -37.05 -20.44
C ARG A 951 -39.50 -37.89 -21.29
N ALA A 952 -38.98 -38.79 -22.11
CA ALA A 952 -39.80 -39.68 -22.94
C ALA A 952 -40.69 -40.59 -22.08
N GLU A 953 -40.16 -41.14 -20.98
CA GLU A 953 -40.93 -41.93 -20.01
C GLU A 953 -42.08 -41.12 -19.39
N ALA A 954 -41.82 -39.88 -19.01
CA ALA A 954 -42.84 -38.98 -18.47
C ALA A 954 -43.90 -38.60 -19.53
N GLU A 955 -43.48 -38.24 -20.74
CA GLU A 955 -44.38 -37.88 -21.86
C GLU A 955 -45.30 -39.04 -22.24
N GLU A 956 -44.76 -40.27 -22.30
CA GLU A 956 -45.54 -41.48 -22.55
C GLU A 956 -46.58 -41.73 -21.44
N LEU A 957 -46.19 -41.53 -20.18
CA LEU A 957 -47.07 -41.75 -19.02
C LEU A 957 -48.19 -40.71 -18.93
N LEU A 958 -47.85 -39.44 -19.13
CA LEU A 958 -48.74 -38.29 -19.03
C LEU A 958 -49.67 -38.19 -20.25
N LYS A 959 -49.37 -38.90 -21.36
CA LYS A 959 -50.07 -38.80 -22.65
C LYS A 959 -50.09 -37.36 -23.18
N VAL A 960 -48.99 -36.63 -23.00
CA VAL A 960 -48.84 -35.29 -23.56
C VAL A 960 -48.62 -35.46 -25.07
N GLU A 961 -49.48 -34.84 -25.89
CA GLU A 961 -49.24 -34.71 -27.34
C GLU A 961 -48.18 -33.66 -27.65
#